data_AF-A0A8X8GAV1-F1
#
_entry.id   AF-A0A8X8GAV1-F1
#
_cell.length_a   1.000
_cell.length_b   1.000
_cell.length_c   1.000
_cell.angle_alpha   90.00
_cell.angle_beta   90.00
_cell.angle_gamma   90.00
#
_symmetry.space_group_name_H-M   'P 1'
#
loop_
_entity.id
_entity.type
_entity.pdbx_description
1 polymer ?
#
loop_
_entity_poly.entity_id
_entity_poly.type
_entity_poly.pdbx_seq_one_letter_code
_entity_poly.pdbx_strand_id
1 'polypeptide(L)'
;MERWYFGKLNHLKRADLLLSISESSGSEAREHLNFPEHAVTNISTACGEQFRALALSEAQQTHLKNAYGINRPFVMNTGGTDQRKNLDGLFRAFASLPAEMRKAHALVLVGREVADEKHHFLDLAKQAGLRESELVFTGYVSDSELNLLYNACTLFVLPSWHEDSGLPALEAMACGTAVIAANSSSLPEVVGRQDVLFAPGDHAAMAAKMAEVLANAEFREELERHGVEQAKKFSWVESAQRAWSALSKLQAQWASVSEATPSRLPHRPKLAFVSPLPPEKTGIADYSAKLLPELARHYDITVIVQQDTVNDAWVQANAPVHDVAWFCQHVSFFDRVLYQFGNSAFHSYMFDLLIDIPGLVVLHDFYLSDFFWHRDIIDARSGSWAQNLFHSHGWTAVQKRFEGNDAQLVMAYPSNLNVIIPALSIIVHSDFSRQLARLFYGAQAGKDWALIPLLRQPVNDIDRAAARKKLGLAAEEFIVCSFGLLGATKLNHRLLEAWLASPLSKDRQCRLIFVGENTGGDCGRKLLETIAQSTAKNSIQITGWADAEAYRNWLAAADIAVQLRTLSRGETSAAVLDCMNYGLPVIVNAHGSMAELPSDALWLLPDTFSEAQLIDALTTLWREPARRSTLGARAQQHIRSQHQPRRCADLYAEAIEGAYAQAENSLYGLMQALPRLEASLPPEEYPRLANALATNFPPQPRRRQLLLDVSALAQNDLKTGIERVTRALLEQIVLNPPAGWAVEAVYATSEQAGYRYARQFMCRFFGIPGDWSEDAPVQVWQGDIFFGLDFHPHVIPAQEGTFNAWRNRGVSVYFMVYDLLPVLMPEVFPEGAKEGHQRWLQTITHMDGTLCISRAVADELYDWLQTFGEKRECPFAVDWFHLGADVVDNGNPSRGLPSDAPQTLRSLADRPSFLMVGTIEPRKGVLQTLQAFNQLWAQGVDSNLVIVGKEGWKPVPDHQRGDIPQTVRALRTHPEFGKRLFWLEAISDEYLEQVYGTSTCLIAASYGEGFGLPLIEAASHGLPLLVRDIPVFREVTAGKAQFFTDSHQPEVIAEATRDWLALYRQGKHPHSDAIAHLTWVESARIALEIVLGNTPPYRTWLPDGVRRYWGADPRLGTEVGEAKGRSMQTTGKAGYLVHGPYERFEPRRYRVAIQGSADHLTGGESLDIVCNKGETVLQQYTSWINESLGAWHDLEFTLETKADDLEIRIWVGEQSRIIIDGINFWPEALQ
;
A
#
# COMPACT_ATOMS: atom_id res chain seq x y z
N MET A 1 19.20 10.15 -33.04
CA MET A 1 19.88 8.93 -32.58
C MET A 1 21.08 9.26 -31.69
N GLU A 2 22.03 10.08 -32.17
CA GLU A 2 23.21 10.53 -31.40
C GLU A 2 22.89 11.12 -30.01
N ARG A 3 21.97 12.10 -29.92
CA ARG A 3 21.54 12.68 -28.64
C ARG A 3 20.93 11.66 -27.68
N TRP A 4 20.20 10.67 -28.20
CA TRP A 4 19.63 9.58 -27.40
C TRP A 4 20.73 8.66 -26.87
N TYR A 5 21.71 8.32 -27.71
CA TYR A 5 22.87 7.49 -27.35
C TYR A 5 23.74 8.16 -26.27
N PHE A 6 24.12 9.43 -26.46
CA PHE A 6 24.84 10.19 -25.44
C PHE A 6 24.03 10.42 -24.16
N GLY A 7 22.70 10.55 -24.27
CA GLY A 7 21.82 10.56 -23.10
C GLY A 7 21.93 9.28 -22.27
N LYS A 8 21.96 8.11 -22.93
CA LYS A 8 22.18 6.81 -22.26
C LYS A 8 23.57 6.71 -21.64
N LEU A 9 24.62 7.16 -22.32
CA LEU A 9 25.97 7.20 -21.73
C LEU A 9 26.04 8.12 -20.50
N ASN A 10 25.38 9.27 -20.53
CA ASN A 10 25.32 10.18 -19.38
C ASN A 10 24.56 9.56 -18.20
N HIS A 11 23.52 8.74 -18.45
CA HIS A 11 22.87 7.97 -17.39
C HIS A 11 23.81 6.90 -16.83
N LEU A 12 24.53 6.18 -17.71
CA LEU A 12 25.49 5.17 -17.28
C LEU A 12 26.56 5.78 -16.37
N LYS A 13 27.16 6.91 -16.76
CA LYS A 13 28.17 7.65 -15.97
C LYS A 13 27.72 8.10 -14.58
N ARG A 14 26.41 8.10 -14.31
CA ARG A 14 25.84 8.44 -12.98
C ARG A 14 25.62 7.21 -12.10
N ALA A 15 25.84 6.01 -12.62
CA ALA A 15 25.71 4.78 -11.87
C ALA A 15 26.88 4.61 -10.90
N ASP A 16 26.59 4.24 -9.66
CA ASP A 16 27.59 3.97 -8.63
C ASP A 16 28.38 2.66 -8.88
N LEU A 17 27.82 1.77 -9.70
CA LEU A 17 28.41 0.48 -10.06
C LEU A 17 27.99 0.08 -11.47
N LEU A 18 28.96 -0.35 -12.27
CA LEU A 18 28.78 -0.95 -13.58
C LEU A 18 29.10 -2.45 -13.52
N LEU A 19 28.13 -3.27 -13.91
CA LEU A 19 28.31 -4.71 -14.07
C LEU A 19 28.57 -5.01 -15.55
N SER A 20 29.83 -5.28 -15.91
CA SER A 20 30.21 -5.58 -17.29
C SER A 20 30.07 -7.07 -17.59
N ILE A 21 29.66 -7.40 -18.82
CA ILE A 21 29.46 -8.79 -19.26
C ILE A 21 30.74 -9.46 -19.79
N SER A 22 31.81 -8.67 -19.94
CA SER A 22 33.14 -9.07 -20.39
C SER A 22 34.20 -8.14 -19.78
N GLU A 23 35.47 -8.56 -19.82
CA GLU A 23 36.57 -7.68 -19.40
C GLU A 23 36.81 -6.58 -20.44
N SER A 24 36.58 -6.89 -21.72
CA SER A 24 36.61 -5.92 -22.82
C SER A 24 35.63 -4.77 -22.58
N SER A 25 34.35 -5.05 -22.32
CA SER A 25 33.34 -4.00 -22.07
C SER A 25 33.62 -3.22 -20.78
N GLY A 26 34.13 -3.88 -19.74
CA GLY A 26 34.57 -3.21 -18.51
C GLY A 26 35.75 -2.26 -18.74
N SER A 27 36.68 -2.64 -19.60
CA SER A 27 37.83 -1.80 -19.98
C SER A 27 37.42 -0.59 -20.79
N GLU A 28 36.51 -0.74 -21.75
CA GLU A 28 35.96 0.38 -22.53
C GLU A 28 35.23 1.39 -21.64
N ALA A 29 34.48 0.92 -20.64
CA ALA A 29 33.85 1.82 -19.67
C ALA A 29 34.88 2.62 -18.84
N ARG A 30 35.99 1.99 -18.46
CA ARG A 30 37.09 2.68 -17.77
C ARG A 30 37.79 3.68 -18.68
N GLU A 31 38.11 3.30 -19.91
CA GLU A 31 38.89 4.11 -20.86
C GLU A 31 38.09 5.26 -21.48
N HIS A 32 36.86 4.99 -21.93
CA HIS A 32 36.07 5.97 -22.70
C HIS A 32 35.03 6.70 -21.86
N LEU A 33 34.61 6.12 -20.74
CA LEU A 33 33.59 6.72 -19.86
C LEU A 33 34.15 7.19 -18.51
N ASN A 34 35.45 6.97 -18.24
CA ASN A 34 36.14 7.35 -16.99
C ASN A 34 35.51 6.74 -15.73
N PHE A 35 34.98 5.52 -15.81
CA PHE A 35 34.57 4.81 -14.60
C PHE A 35 35.79 4.49 -13.73
N PRO A 36 35.73 4.71 -12.40
CA PRO A 36 36.81 4.31 -11.51
C PRO A 36 36.86 2.78 -11.39
N GLU A 37 38.07 2.23 -11.20
CA GLU A 37 38.31 0.78 -11.22
C GLU A 37 37.43 0.01 -10.22
N HIS A 38 37.19 0.59 -9.04
CA HIS A 38 36.34 -0.03 -8.01
C HIS A 38 34.84 -0.03 -8.35
N ALA A 39 34.40 0.77 -9.33
CA ALA A 39 33.01 0.87 -9.74
C ALA A 39 32.69 0.04 -10.99
N VAL A 40 33.62 -0.78 -11.48
CA VAL A 40 33.38 -1.71 -12.59
C VAL A 40 33.65 -3.13 -12.12
N THR A 41 32.64 -4.00 -12.20
CA THR A 41 32.79 -5.42 -11.90
C THR A 41 32.42 -6.24 -13.13
N ASN A 42 33.36 -7.05 -13.62
CA ASN A 42 33.10 -8.04 -14.65
C ASN A 42 32.34 -9.23 -14.04
N ILE A 43 31.05 -9.32 -14.37
CA ILE A 43 30.18 -10.41 -13.94
C ILE A 43 30.19 -11.58 -14.92
N SER A 44 30.92 -11.51 -16.03
CA SER A 44 30.92 -12.51 -17.09
C SER A 44 29.52 -12.67 -17.74
N THR A 45 29.43 -13.61 -18.67
CA THR A 45 28.17 -14.11 -19.25
C THR A 45 28.16 -15.64 -19.25
N ALA A 46 27.10 -16.26 -19.78
CA ALA A 46 27.01 -17.68 -20.08
C ALA A 46 26.04 -17.96 -21.24
N CYS A 47 26.16 -19.11 -21.90
CA CYS A 47 25.15 -19.59 -22.85
C CYS A 47 24.01 -20.32 -22.12
N GLY A 48 22.89 -20.56 -22.81
CA GLY A 48 21.79 -21.38 -22.28
C GLY A 48 22.16 -22.86 -22.13
N GLU A 49 21.53 -23.57 -21.20
CA GLU A 49 21.81 -24.99 -20.90
C GLU A 49 21.51 -25.94 -22.07
N GLN A 50 20.69 -25.49 -23.03
CA GLN A 50 20.39 -26.24 -24.25
C GLN A 50 21.63 -26.45 -25.13
N PHE A 51 22.58 -25.50 -25.12
CA PHE A 51 23.81 -25.59 -25.91
C PHE A 51 24.79 -26.53 -25.22
N ARG A 52 24.86 -27.76 -25.72
CA ARG A 52 25.72 -28.82 -25.18
C ARG A 52 26.06 -29.80 -26.29
N ALA A 53 27.14 -30.55 -26.10
CA ALA A 53 27.50 -31.62 -27.02
C ALA A 53 26.39 -32.68 -27.08
N LEU A 54 25.94 -33.01 -28.29
CA LEU A 54 24.86 -33.95 -28.59
C LEU A 54 25.32 -34.94 -29.66
N ALA A 55 24.89 -36.20 -29.54
CA ALA A 55 24.97 -37.16 -30.63
C ALA A 55 23.77 -36.99 -31.56
N LEU A 56 23.98 -36.45 -32.76
CA LEU A 56 22.90 -36.20 -33.72
C LEU A 56 22.36 -37.50 -34.31
N SER A 57 21.05 -37.72 -34.17
CA SER A 57 20.35 -38.84 -34.80
C SER A 57 20.28 -38.71 -36.32
N GLU A 58 20.07 -39.82 -37.03
CA GLU A 58 19.93 -39.84 -38.49
C GLU A 58 18.74 -38.97 -38.97
N ALA A 59 17.67 -38.90 -38.18
CA ALA A 59 16.53 -38.03 -38.45
C ALA A 59 16.89 -36.54 -38.36
N GLN A 60 17.65 -36.13 -37.34
CA GLN A 60 18.11 -34.74 -37.17
C GLN A 60 19.09 -34.33 -38.29
N GLN A 61 20.00 -35.23 -38.68
CA GLN A 61 20.90 -34.99 -39.82
C GLN A 61 20.12 -34.84 -41.13
N THR A 62 19.09 -35.67 -41.33
CA THR A 62 18.20 -35.59 -42.50
C THR A 62 17.37 -34.31 -42.50
N HIS A 63 16.93 -33.84 -41.33
CA HIS A 63 16.24 -32.54 -41.19
C HIS A 63 17.12 -31.38 -41.65
N LEU A 64 18.34 -31.25 -41.13
CA LEU A 64 19.27 -30.17 -41.53
C LEU A 64 19.54 -30.17 -43.04
N LYS A 65 19.64 -31.36 -43.63
CA LYS A 65 19.81 -31.54 -45.07
C LYS A 65 18.60 -31.04 -45.86
N ASN A 66 17.40 -31.44 -45.47
CA ASN A 66 16.17 -31.12 -46.19
C ASN A 66 15.72 -29.68 -45.98
N ALA A 67 15.87 -29.15 -44.76
CA ALA A 67 15.43 -27.80 -44.39
C ALA A 67 16.36 -26.71 -44.97
N TYR A 68 17.68 -26.94 -44.94
CA TYR A 68 18.66 -25.90 -45.29
C TYR A 68 19.58 -26.25 -46.47
N GLY A 69 19.46 -27.45 -47.06
CA GLY A 69 20.31 -27.87 -48.17
C GLY A 69 21.76 -28.20 -47.78
N ILE A 70 22.03 -28.46 -46.50
CA ILE A 70 23.37 -28.78 -45.98
C ILE A 70 23.68 -30.25 -46.29
N ASN A 71 24.34 -30.49 -47.42
CA ASN A 71 24.57 -31.83 -47.97
C ASN A 71 26.00 -32.38 -47.76
N ARG A 72 26.87 -31.62 -47.10
CA ARG A 72 28.29 -31.93 -46.87
C ARG A 72 28.76 -31.30 -45.55
N PRO A 73 29.89 -31.72 -44.98
CA PRO A 73 30.53 -31.05 -43.84
C PRO A 73 30.66 -29.54 -44.09
N PHE A 74 30.67 -28.73 -43.04
CA PHE A 74 30.61 -27.29 -43.22
C PHE A 74 31.36 -26.50 -42.15
N VAL A 75 31.79 -25.32 -42.57
CA VAL A 75 32.28 -24.24 -41.73
C VAL A 75 31.08 -23.33 -41.44
N MET A 76 30.89 -22.92 -40.19
CA MET A 76 29.74 -22.13 -39.78
C MET A 76 30.15 -20.77 -39.22
N ASN A 77 29.35 -19.76 -39.52
CA ASN A 77 29.29 -18.52 -38.78
C ASN A 77 27.82 -18.20 -38.46
N THR A 78 27.59 -17.56 -37.31
CA THR A 78 26.27 -17.08 -36.89
C THR A 78 26.39 -15.69 -36.28
N GLY A 79 25.41 -14.84 -36.56
CA GLY A 79 25.39 -13.44 -36.14
C GLY A 79 24.59 -12.54 -37.09
N GLY A 80 24.48 -11.25 -36.73
CA GLY A 80 23.84 -10.23 -37.57
C GLY A 80 24.69 -9.80 -38.78
N THR A 81 24.17 -8.86 -39.55
CA THR A 81 24.82 -8.36 -40.79
C THR A 81 25.69 -7.12 -40.61
N ASP A 82 25.77 -6.59 -39.38
CA ASP A 82 26.58 -5.42 -39.07
C ASP A 82 28.03 -5.56 -39.52
N GLN A 83 28.63 -4.48 -40.01
CA GLN A 83 30.03 -4.45 -40.48
C GLN A 83 31.02 -5.02 -39.45
N ARG A 84 30.74 -4.85 -38.15
CA ARG A 84 31.57 -5.40 -37.07
C ARG A 84 31.70 -6.93 -37.10
N LYS A 85 30.79 -7.66 -37.74
CA LYS A 85 30.82 -9.14 -37.84
C LYS A 85 31.80 -9.66 -38.90
N ASN A 86 32.30 -8.77 -39.77
CA ASN A 86 33.40 -9.05 -40.71
C ASN A 86 33.15 -10.20 -41.70
N LEU A 87 31.93 -10.31 -42.25
CA LEU A 87 31.60 -11.36 -43.22
C LEU A 87 32.39 -11.26 -44.53
N ASP A 88 32.76 -10.06 -44.99
CA ASP A 88 33.65 -9.89 -46.16
C ASP A 88 35.01 -10.57 -45.92
N GLY A 89 35.60 -10.35 -44.74
CA GLY A 89 36.84 -11.00 -44.35
C GLY A 89 36.72 -12.53 -44.32
N LEU A 90 35.59 -13.04 -43.83
CA LEU A 90 35.28 -14.47 -43.83
C LEU A 90 35.23 -15.05 -45.25
N PHE A 91 34.55 -14.38 -46.18
CA PHE A 91 34.46 -14.83 -47.57
C PHE A 91 35.83 -14.86 -48.25
N ARG A 92 36.64 -13.81 -48.07
CA ARG A 92 38.01 -13.74 -48.63
C ARG A 92 38.91 -14.84 -48.07
N ALA A 93 38.81 -15.12 -46.78
CA ALA A 93 39.56 -16.17 -46.14
C ALA A 93 39.12 -17.56 -46.63
N PHE A 94 37.80 -17.83 -46.68
CA PHE A 94 37.27 -19.09 -47.18
C PHE A 94 37.60 -19.33 -48.67
N ALA A 95 37.57 -18.28 -49.51
CA ALA A 95 37.95 -18.35 -50.92
C ALA A 95 39.41 -18.72 -51.15
N SER A 96 40.28 -18.36 -50.20
CA SER A 96 41.72 -18.62 -50.23
C SER A 96 42.07 -20.06 -49.85
N LEU A 97 41.11 -20.87 -49.38
CA LEU A 97 41.32 -22.29 -49.09
C LEU A 97 41.59 -23.10 -50.38
N PRO A 98 42.37 -24.20 -50.29
CA PRO A 98 42.59 -25.12 -51.40
C PRO A 98 41.28 -25.59 -52.02
N ALA A 99 41.24 -25.71 -53.36
CA ALA A 99 40.02 -26.04 -54.10
C ALA A 99 39.37 -27.36 -53.63
N GLU A 100 40.16 -28.36 -53.25
CA GLU A 100 39.65 -29.62 -52.71
C GLU A 100 38.96 -29.43 -51.34
N MET A 101 39.45 -28.55 -50.47
CA MET A 101 38.81 -28.25 -49.19
C MET A 101 37.48 -27.51 -49.37
N ARG A 102 37.43 -26.54 -50.30
CA ARG A 102 36.18 -25.81 -50.65
C ARG A 102 35.15 -26.71 -51.34
N LYS A 103 35.61 -27.76 -52.02
CA LYS A 103 34.74 -28.78 -52.58
C LYS A 103 34.20 -29.73 -51.49
N ALA A 104 35.02 -30.06 -50.49
CA ALA A 104 34.62 -30.91 -49.37
C ALA A 104 33.70 -30.20 -48.36
N HIS A 105 33.83 -28.88 -48.18
CA HIS A 105 33.08 -28.13 -47.17
C HIS A 105 32.21 -27.02 -47.75
N ALA A 106 31.02 -26.81 -47.19
CA ALA A 106 30.23 -25.59 -47.42
C ALA A 106 30.56 -24.52 -46.37
N LEU A 107 30.32 -23.24 -46.70
CA LEU A 107 30.26 -22.16 -45.70
C LEU A 107 28.80 -21.85 -45.40
N VAL A 108 28.36 -22.15 -44.18
CA VAL A 108 26.98 -21.96 -43.70
C VAL A 108 26.92 -20.68 -42.88
N LEU A 109 26.05 -19.76 -43.28
CA LEU A 109 25.76 -18.51 -42.59
C LEU A 109 24.37 -18.60 -41.97
N VAL A 110 24.34 -18.52 -40.64
CA VAL A 110 23.14 -18.69 -39.84
C VAL A 110 22.65 -17.35 -39.31
N GLY A 111 21.40 -17.00 -39.62
CA GLY A 111 20.79 -15.75 -39.22
C GLY A 111 19.77 -15.22 -40.22
N ARG A 112 18.67 -14.66 -39.70
CA ARG A 112 17.59 -14.06 -40.51
C ARG A 112 18.09 -12.91 -41.38
N GLU A 113 18.79 -11.97 -40.78
CA GLU A 113 19.29 -10.76 -41.46
C GLU A 113 20.25 -11.12 -42.61
N VAL A 114 21.06 -12.16 -42.43
CA VAL A 114 22.01 -12.63 -43.46
C VAL A 114 21.29 -13.20 -44.68
N ALA A 115 20.10 -13.79 -44.49
CA ALA A 115 19.25 -14.23 -45.59
C ALA A 115 18.47 -13.07 -46.23
N ASP A 116 18.00 -12.10 -45.44
CA ASP A 116 17.33 -10.90 -45.95
C ASP A 116 18.29 -10.07 -46.85
N GLU A 117 19.59 -10.06 -46.52
CA GLU A 117 20.65 -9.42 -47.30
C GLU A 117 21.42 -10.38 -48.24
N LYS A 118 20.87 -11.57 -48.52
CA LYS A 118 21.57 -12.63 -49.28
C LYS A 118 22.22 -12.14 -50.57
N HIS A 119 21.54 -11.30 -51.34
CA HIS A 119 22.08 -10.79 -52.62
C HIS A 119 23.36 -9.96 -52.42
N HIS A 120 23.42 -9.13 -51.38
CA HIS A 120 24.62 -8.34 -51.06
C HIS A 120 25.81 -9.24 -50.73
N PHE A 121 25.60 -10.26 -49.88
CA PHE A 121 26.66 -11.18 -49.50
C PHE A 121 27.08 -12.13 -50.62
N LEU A 122 26.16 -12.53 -51.51
CA LEU A 122 26.51 -13.26 -52.73
C LEU A 122 27.42 -12.43 -53.65
N ASP A 123 27.19 -11.13 -53.77
CA ASP A 123 28.05 -10.24 -54.54
C ASP A 123 29.45 -10.11 -53.91
N LEU A 124 29.53 -9.93 -52.59
CA LEU A 124 30.82 -9.91 -51.87
C LEU A 124 31.57 -11.24 -52.01
N ALA A 125 30.88 -12.36 -51.85
CA ALA A 125 31.46 -13.68 -52.00
C ALA A 125 31.96 -13.92 -53.44
N LYS A 126 31.20 -13.47 -54.45
CA LYS A 126 31.62 -13.53 -55.85
C LYS A 126 32.87 -12.67 -56.12
N GLN A 127 32.95 -11.48 -55.52
CA GLN A 127 34.15 -10.63 -55.58
C GLN A 127 35.36 -11.29 -54.90
N ALA A 128 35.13 -12.06 -53.84
CA ALA A 128 36.15 -12.85 -53.17
C ALA A 128 36.55 -14.13 -53.95
N GLY A 129 35.78 -14.54 -54.97
CA GLY A 129 36.07 -15.71 -55.81
C GLY A 129 35.31 -16.99 -55.42
N LEU A 130 34.23 -16.88 -54.63
CA LEU A 130 33.35 -17.99 -54.26
C LEU A 130 32.18 -18.14 -55.24
N ARG A 131 31.73 -19.38 -55.42
CA ARG A 131 30.50 -19.69 -56.15
C ARG A 131 29.33 -19.78 -55.17
N GLU A 132 28.13 -19.45 -55.63
CA GLU A 132 26.91 -19.56 -54.82
C GLU A 132 26.71 -20.98 -54.26
N SER A 133 27.10 -22.03 -55.00
CA SER A 133 27.02 -23.42 -54.53
C SER A 133 27.95 -23.75 -53.35
N GLU A 134 28.88 -22.86 -52.99
CA GLU A 134 29.79 -22.99 -51.85
C GLU A 134 29.22 -22.37 -50.57
N LEU A 135 28.08 -21.66 -50.65
CA LEU A 135 27.45 -20.95 -49.55
C LEU A 135 26.06 -21.52 -49.24
N VAL A 136 25.70 -21.51 -47.96
CA VAL A 136 24.34 -21.83 -47.49
C VAL A 136 23.88 -20.72 -46.55
N PHE A 137 22.72 -20.14 -46.83
CA PHE A 137 22.06 -19.13 -45.99
C PHE A 137 20.82 -19.78 -45.38
N THR A 138 20.82 -20.01 -44.07
CA THR A 138 19.72 -20.77 -43.42
C THR A 138 18.47 -19.92 -43.19
N GLY A 139 18.62 -18.59 -43.12
CA GLY A 139 17.58 -17.69 -42.63
C GLY A 139 17.40 -17.80 -41.13
N TYR A 140 16.19 -17.48 -40.65
CA TYR A 140 15.85 -17.66 -39.26
C TYR A 140 15.90 -19.15 -38.89
N VAL A 141 16.56 -19.45 -37.76
CA VAL A 141 16.60 -20.78 -37.16
C VAL A 141 16.15 -20.64 -35.71
N SER A 142 15.42 -21.62 -35.20
CA SER A 142 15.09 -21.69 -33.76
C SER A 142 16.33 -22.03 -32.92
N ASP A 143 16.30 -21.76 -31.61
CA ASP A 143 17.40 -22.12 -30.69
C ASP A 143 17.72 -23.62 -30.72
N SER A 144 16.70 -24.48 -30.88
CA SER A 144 16.88 -25.93 -31.00
C SER A 144 17.58 -26.29 -32.31
N GLU A 145 17.21 -25.67 -33.43
CA GLU A 145 17.89 -25.86 -34.72
C GLU A 145 19.30 -25.29 -34.72
N LEU A 146 19.52 -24.14 -34.08
CA LEU A 146 20.86 -23.55 -33.90
C LEU A 146 21.77 -24.49 -33.12
N ASN A 147 21.26 -25.12 -32.06
CA ASN A 147 21.97 -26.16 -31.30
C ASN A 147 22.34 -27.37 -32.18
N LEU A 148 21.43 -27.84 -33.04
CA LEU A 148 21.72 -28.90 -34.01
C LEU A 148 22.79 -28.47 -35.02
N LEU A 149 22.73 -27.23 -35.51
CA LEU A 149 23.69 -26.68 -36.46
C LEU A 149 25.09 -26.55 -35.86
N TYR A 150 25.22 -26.09 -34.61
CA TYR A 150 26.51 -26.11 -33.90
C TYR A 150 27.04 -27.54 -33.81
N ASN A 151 26.25 -28.48 -33.31
CA ASN A 151 26.66 -29.90 -33.16
C ASN A 151 26.98 -30.60 -34.50
N ALA A 152 26.42 -30.14 -35.62
CA ALA A 152 26.70 -30.68 -36.96
C ALA A 152 27.90 -30.02 -37.66
N CYS A 153 28.34 -28.86 -37.17
CA CYS A 153 29.39 -28.06 -37.78
C CYS A 153 30.77 -28.69 -37.59
N THR A 154 31.63 -28.60 -38.61
CA THR A 154 33.02 -29.08 -38.52
C THR A 154 33.95 -28.04 -37.91
N LEU A 155 33.68 -26.76 -38.15
CA LEU A 155 34.48 -25.64 -37.66
C LEU A 155 33.61 -24.40 -37.57
N PHE A 156 33.50 -23.82 -36.38
CA PHE A 156 32.87 -22.52 -36.19
C PHE A 156 33.90 -21.39 -36.25
N VAL A 157 33.61 -20.35 -37.02
CA VAL A 157 34.49 -19.19 -37.22
C VAL A 157 33.77 -17.91 -36.81
N LEU A 158 34.37 -17.15 -35.90
CA LEU A 158 33.84 -15.84 -35.49
C LEU A 158 34.87 -14.72 -35.79
N PRO A 159 34.80 -14.07 -36.97
CA PRO A 159 35.84 -13.17 -37.47
C PRO A 159 35.64 -11.71 -37.07
N SER A 160 34.75 -11.43 -36.12
CA SER A 160 34.26 -10.11 -35.77
C SER A 160 35.36 -9.12 -35.35
N TRP A 161 35.26 -7.88 -35.84
CA TRP A 161 36.04 -6.74 -35.37
C TRP A 161 35.77 -6.40 -33.91
N HIS A 162 34.51 -6.55 -33.49
CA HIS A 162 34.06 -6.22 -32.14
C HIS A 162 32.84 -7.06 -31.75
N GLU A 163 32.91 -7.63 -30.56
CA GLU A 163 31.85 -8.36 -29.83
C GLU A 163 31.80 -7.94 -28.37
N ASP A 164 30.58 -7.77 -27.86
CA ASP A 164 30.36 -7.40 -26.47
C ASP A 164 30.71 -8.56 -25.52
N SER A 165 30.24 -9.77 -25.82
CA SER A 165 30.43 -10.96 -24.96
C SER A 165 30.91 -12.23 -25.67
N GLY A 166 30.92 -12.27 -27.02
CA GLY A 166 31.35 -13.45 -27.77
C GLY A 166 30.46 -14.69 -27.64
N LEU A 167 29.19 -14.52 -27.25
CA LEU A 167 28.20 -15.60 -27.05
C LEU A 167 28.20 -16.69 -28.14
N PRO A 168 28.22 -16.38 -29.46
CA PRO A 168 28.21 -17.42 -30.48
C PRO A 168 29.41 -18.37 -30.43
N ALA A 169 30.60 -17.87 -30.07
CA ALA A 169 31.77 -18.72 -29.89
C ALA A 169 31.62 -19.62 -28.65
N LEU A 170 31.08 -19.07 -27.56
CA LEU A 170 30.80 -19.82 -26.34
C LEU A 170 29.77 -20.94 -26.56
N GLU A 171 28.69 -20.65 -27.30
CA GLU A 171 27.66 -21.62 -27.66
C GLU A 171 28.22 -22.76 -28.52
N ALA A 172 29.01 -22.44 -29.55
CA ALA A 172 29.67 -23.45 -30.38
C ALA A 172 30.63 -24.33 -29.56
N MET A 173 31.41 -23.72 -28.67
CA MET A 173 32.32 -24.43 -27.76
C MET A 173 31.57 -25.35 -26.80
N ALA A 174 30.44 -24.90 -26.24
CA ALA A 174 29.59 -25.71 -25.37
C ALA A 174 28.98 -26.91 -26.10
N CYS A 175 28.64 -26.74 -27.38
CA CYS A 175 28.21 -27.81 -28.29
C CYS A 175 29.34 -28.76 -28.73
N GLY A 176 30.57 -28.56 -28.26
CA GLY A 176 31.71 -29.40 -28.63
C GLY A 176 32.20 -29.20 -30.05
N THR A 177 31.95 -28.02 -30.65
CA THR A 177 32.46 -27.66 -31.98
C THR A 177 33.87 -27.06 -31.86
N ALA A 178 34.76 -27.37 -32.80
CA ALA A 178 36.04 -26.65 -32.92
C ALA A 178 35.80 -25.19 -33.29
N VAL A 179 36.42 -24.25 -32.55
CA VAL A 179 36.23 -22.80 -32.74
C VAL A 179 37.55 -22.11 -33.04
N ILE A 180 37.54 -21.25 -34.06
CA ILE A 180 38.55 -20.21 -34.27
C ILE A 180 37.88 -18.84 -34.28
N ALA A 181 38.56 -17.81 -33.77
CA ALA A 181 37.96 -16.49 -33.63
C ALA A 181 38.97 -15.36 -33.83
N ALA A 182 38.47 -14.14 -34.03
CA ALA A 182 39.31 -12.96 -34.05
C ALA A 182 39.95 -12.69 -32.67
N ASN A 183 41.11 -12.04 -32.64
CA ASN A 183 41.84 -11.68 -31.42
C ASN A 183 41.43 -10.31 -30.84
N SER A 184 40.23 -9.83 -31.16
CA SER A 184 39.69 -8.53 -30.77
C SER A 184 38.55 -8.62 -29.75
N SER A 185 38.40 -7.55 -28.96
CA SER A 185 37.40 -7.40 -27.88
C SER A 185 37.31 -8.59 -26.91
N SER A 186 36.12 -9.15 -26.69
CA SER A 186 35.83 -10.24 -25.74
C SER A 186 36.19 -11.64 -26.27
N LEU A 187 36.59 -11.80 -27.53
CA LEU A 187 36.86 -13.13 -28.10
C LEU A 187 38.08 -13.85 -27.49
N PRO A 188 39.20 -13.18 -27.18
CA PRO A 188 40.33 -13.81 -26.50
C PRO A 188 39.99 -14.39 -25.12
N GLU A 189 39.16 -13.70 -24.34
CA GLU A 189 38.73 -14.17 -23.01
C GLU A 189 37.72 -15.34 -23.10
N VAL A 190 36.84 -15.34 -24.10
CA VAL A 190 35.88 -16.43 -24.34
C VAL A 190 36.60 -17.70 -24.80
N VAL A 191 37.39 -17.60 -25.87
CA VAL A 191 38.08 -18.75 -26.47
C VAL A 191 39.18 -19.30 -25.57
N GLY A 192 39.88 -18.43 -24.82
CA GLY A 192 40.85 -18.84 -23.81
C GLY A 192 42.06 -19.61 -24.35
N ARG A 193 42.37 -19.46 -25.64
CA ARG A 193 43.46 -20.16 -26.34
C ARG A 193 43.99 -19.30 -27.49
N GLN A 194 45.29 -18.96 -27.48
CA GLN A 194 45.87 -17.93 -28.37
C GLN A 194 46.22 -18.44 -29.77
N ASP A 195 46.64 -19.70 -29.90
CA ASP A 195 47.04 -20.31 -31.18
C ASP A 195 45.88 -20.55 -32.15
N VAL A 196 44.63 -20.34 -31.73
CA VAL A 196 43.43 -20.41 -32.56
C VAL A 196 42.84 -19.05 -32.93
N LEU A 197 43.48 -17.96 -32.48
CA LEU A 197 43.05 -16.60 -32.75
C LEU A 197 43.78 -15.99 -33.94
N PHE A 198 43.11 -15.08 -34.64
CA PHE A 198 43.67 -14.33 -35.78
C PHE A 198 43.30 -12.84 -35.71
N ALA A 199 44.08 -11.98 -36.34
CA ALA A 199 43.68 -10.57 -36.49
C ALA A 199 42.48 -10.49 -37.47
N PRO A 200 41.39 -9.76 -37.14
CA PRO A 200 40.19 -9.73 -37.99
C PRO A 200 40.46 -9.22 -39.42
N GLY A 201 41.45 -8.34 -39.60
CA GLY A 201 41.88 -7.86 -40.92
C GLY A 201 42.88 -8.76 -41.67
N ASP A 202 43.39 -9.83 -41.04
CA ASP A 202 44.36 -10.74 -41.65
C ASP A 202 43.65 -11.98 -42.21
N HIS A 203 43.09 -11.84 -43.41
CA HIS A 203 42.37 -12.91 -44.09
C HIS A 203 43.26 -14.12 -44.39
N ALA A 204 44.58 -13.92 -44.55
CA ALA A 204 45.52 -15.00 -44.82
C ALA A 204 45.75 -15.85 -43.56
N ALA A 205 45.91 -15.22 -42.40
CA ALA A 205 45.98 -15.92 -41.11
C ALA A 205 44.67 -16.66 -40.82
N MET A 206 43.52 -16.03 -41.08
CA MET A 206 42.21 -16.66 -40.92
C MET A 206 42.05 -17.91 -41.80
N ALA A 207 42.45 -17.83 -43.07
CA ALA A 207 42.43 -18.96 -44.01
C ALA A 207 43.39 -20.08 -43.60
N ALA A 208 44.60 -19.73 -43.13
CA ALA A 208 45.58 -20.70 -42.66
C ALA A 208 45.05 -21.49 -41.45
N LYS A 209 44.38 -20.80 -40.51
CA LYS A 209 43.76 -21.45 -39.34
C LYS A 209 42.58 -22.34 -39.72
N MET A 210 41.73 -21.90 -40.64
CA MET A 210 40.68 -22.78 -41.19
C MET A 210 41.29 -24.03 -41.85
N ALA A 211 42.32 -23.87 -42.68
CA ALA A 211 42.97 -25.00 -43.35
C ALA A 211 43.62 -25.98 -42.36
N GLU A 212 44.27 -25.47 -41.32
CA GLU A 212 44.89 -26.27 -40.26
C GLU A 212 43.85 -27.14 -39.54
N VAL A 213 42.74 -26.57 -39.09
CA VAL A 213 41.69 -27.30 -38.35
C VAL A 213 40.93 -28.28 -39.25
N LEU A 214 40.68 -27.92 -40.51
CA LEU A 214 39.99 -28.80 -41.46
C LEU A 214 40.87 -29.99 -41.92
N ALA A 215 42.18 -29.80 -42.02
CA ALA A 215 43.12 -30.84 -42.46
C ALA A 215 43.66 -31.73 -41.32
N ASN A 216 43.70 -31.23 -40.09
CA ASN A 216 44.26 -31.93 -38.94
C ASN A 216 43.17 -32.36 -37.95
N ALA A 217 42.78 -33.64 -38.02
CA ALA A 217 41.76 -34.20 -37.14
C ALA A 217 42.17 -34.21 -35.65
N GLU A 218 43.44 -34.48 -35.34
CA GLU A 218 43.94 -34.51 -33.96
C GLU A 218 43.87 -33.11 -33.32
N PHE A 219 44.29 -32.09 -34.06
CA PHE A 219 44.19 -30.70 -33.61
C PHE A 219 42.73 -30.26 -33.45
N ARG A 220 41.84 -30.64 -34.38
CA ARG A 220 40.41 -30.34 -34.27
C ARG A 220 39.79 -30.96 -33.02
N GLU A 221 40.01 -32.25 -32.76
CA GLU A 221 39.54 -32.92 -31.54
C GLU A 221 40.09 -32.26 -30.26
N GLU A 222 41.33 -31.75 -30.31
CA GLU A 222 41.90 -30.97 -29.22
C GLU A 222 41.13 -29.66 -28.97
N LEU A 223 40.71 -28.97 -30.03
CA LEU A 223 39.88 -27.75 -29.94
C LEU A 223 38.48 -28.03 -29.44
N GLU A 224 37.86 -29.13 -29.88
CA GLU A 224 36.54 -29.58 -29.40
C GLU A 224 36.58 -29.86 -27.89
N ARG A 225 37.59 -30.61 -27.41
CA ARG A 225 37.79 -30.87 -25.98
C ARG A 225 38.07 -29.59 -25.19
N HIS A 226 38.92 -28.71 -25.72
CA HIS A 226 39.20 -27.40 -25.10
C HIS A 226 37.93 -26.56 -25.00
N GLY A 227 37.12 -26.52 -26.06
CA GLY A 227 35.86 -25.79 -26.12
C GLY A 227 34.92 -26.17 -24.97
N VAL A 228 34.69 -27.48 -24.80
CA VAL A 228 33.82 -28.00 -23.73
C VAL A 228 34.34 -27.64 -22.34
N GLU A 229 35.65 -27.77 -22.08
CA GLU A 229 36.23 -27.42 -20.77
C GLU A 229 36.26 -25.91 -20.50
N GLN A 230 36.52 -25.10 -21.53
CA GLN A 230 36.52 -23.65 -21.42
C GLN A 230 35.11 -23.10 -21.22
N ALA A 231 34.09 -23.66 -21.89
CA ALA A 231 32.70 -23.25 -21.74
C ALA A 231 32.18 -23.43 -20.30
N LYS A 232 32.66 -24.44 -19.56
CA LYS A 232 32.31 -24.65 -18.14
C LYS A 232 32.70 -23.50 -17.21
N LYS A 233 33.61 -22.62 -17.62
CA LYS A 233 34.01 -21.44 -16.84
C LYS A 233 32.97 -20.31 -16.89
N PHE A 234 31.98 -20.41 -17.78
CA PHE A 234 30.92 -19.44 -17.98
C PHE A 234 29.62 -20.01 -17.40
N SER A 235 29.09 -19.37 -16.35
CA SER A 235 27.93 -19.86 -15.62
C SER A 235 27.03 -18.71 -15.18
N TRP A 236 25.73 -18.82 -15.46
CA TRP A 236 24.74 -17.85 -14.99
C TRP A 236 24.69 -17.77 -13.46
N VAL A 237 24.98 -18.87 -12.76
CA VAL A 237 25.05 -18.90 -11.29
C VAL A 237 26.23 -18.06 -10.79
N GLU A 238 27.42 -18.24 -11.37
CA GLU A 238 28.60 -17.46 -11.02
C GLU A 238 28.43 -15.98 -11.37
N SER A 239 27.84 -15.67 -12.53
CA SER A 239 27.51 -14.29 -12.92
C SER A 239 26.57 -13.62 -11.92
N ALA A 240 25.50 -14.32 -11.51
CA ALA A 240 24.56 -13.82 -10.51
C ALA A 240 25.23 -13.61 -9.14
N GLN A 241 26.09 -14.53 -8.71
CA GLN A 241 26.84 -14.40 -7.45
C GLN A 241 27.83 -13.23 -7.48
N ARG A 242 28.53 -13.01 -8.59
CA ARG A 242 29.42 -11.85 -8.76
C ARG A 242 28.65 -10.54 -8.73
N ALA A 243 27.53 -10.47 -9.44
CA ALA A 243 26.63 -9.31 -9.41
C ALA A 243 26.14 -9.02 -7.99
N TRP A 244 25.66 -10.04 -7.28
CA TRP A 244 25.19 -9.93 -5.90
C TRP A 244 26.30 -9.48 -4.92
N SER A 245 27.50 -10.04 -5.07
CA SER A 245 28.66 -9.66 -4.26
C SER A 245 29.04 -8.20 -4.47
N ALA A 246 29.05 -7.72 -5.72
CA ALA A 246 29.36 -6.34 -6.04
C ALA A 246 28.33 -5.37 -5.44
N LEU A 247 27.04 -5.68 -5.59
CA LEU A 247 25.95 -4.90 -5.00
C LEU A 247 26.02 -4.88 -3.46
N SER A 248 26.33 -6.02 -2.83
CA SER A 248 26.48 -6.12 -1.37
C SER A 248 27.67 -5.31 -0.85
N LYS A 249 28.80 -5.29 -1.58
CA LYS A 249 29.97 -4.47 -1.22
C LYS A 249 29.66 -2.99 -1.29
N LEU A 250 28.97 -2.54 -2.34
CA LEU A 250 28.52 -1.15 -2.47
C LEU A 250 27.61 -0.74 -1.31
N GLN A 251 26.63 -1.60 -0.96
CA GLN A 251 25.75 -1.37 0.19
C GLN A 251 26.52 -1.21 1.50
N ALA A 252 27.50 -2.09 1.76
CA ALA A 252 28.31 -2.04 2.97
C ALA A 252 29.17 -0.76 3.04
N GLN A 253 29.71 -0.30 1.91
CA GLN A 253 30.44 0.97 1.84
C GLN A 253 29.55 2.15 2.20
N TRP A 254 28.34 2.24 1.66
CA TRP A 254 27.38 3.29 2.02
C TRP A 254 26.97 3.26 3.50
N ALA A 255 26.80 2.08 4.08
CA ALA A 255 26.53 1.95 5.50
C ALA A 255 27.68 2.51 6.36
N SER A 256 28.94 2.33 5.94
CA SER A 256 30.11 2.83 6.66
C SER A 256 30.36 4.33 6.52
N VAL A 257 29.93 4.96 5.41
CA VAL A 257 30.05 6.42 5.20
C VAL A 257 29.02 7.20 6.03
N SER A 258 27.93 6.55 6.46
CA SER A 258 26.85 7.16 7.25
C SER A 258 27.20 7.37 8.73
N GLU A 259 28.27 6.76 9.26
CA GLU A 259 28.81 7.10 10.58
C GLU A 259 29.64 8.40 10.49
N ALA A 260 28.94 9.52 10.30
CA ALA A 260 29.54 10.85 10.35
C ALA A 260 30.21 11.05 11.73
N THR A 261 31.53 11.14 11.74
CA THR A 261 32.26 11.58 12.93
C THR A 261 31.95 13.07 13.11
N PRO A 262 31.42 13.53 14.26
CA PRO A 262 31.06 14.93 14.44
C PRO A 262 32.29 15.81 14.22
N SER A 263 32.26 16.56 13.12
CA SER A 263 33.26 17.58 12.80
C SER A 263 33.15 18.68 13.85
N ARG A 264 34.13 18.77 14.76
CA ARG A 264 34.20 19.89 15.71
C ARG A 264 34.52 21.17 14.94
N LEU A 265 33.61 22.14 15.02
CA LEU A 265 33.83 23.47 14.48
C LEU A 265 35.09 24.09 15.13
N PRO A 266 35.89 24.86 14.37
CA PRO A 266 37.12 25.47 14.87
C PRO A 266 36.88 26.62 15.87
N HIS A 267 35.61 27.00 16.07
CA HIS A 267 35.14 28.00 17.02
C HIS A 267 33.97 27.45 17.85
N ARG A 268 33.58 28.18 18.90
CA ARG A 268 32.33 27.89 19.62
C ARG A 268 31.16 28.13 18.66
N PRO A 269 30.25 27.17 18.46
CA PRO A 269 29.14 27.36 17.53
C PRO A 269 28.21 28.47 18.02
N LYS A 270 27.64 29.23 17.09
CA LYS A 270 26.62 30.24 17.35
C LYS A 270 25.26 29.58 17.49
N LEU A 271 24.63 29.75 18.65
CA LEU A 271 23.34 29.16 18.99
C LEU A 271 22.26 30.24 19.11
N ALA A 272 21.21 30.13 18.31
CA ALA A 272 19.95 30.83 18.55
C ALA A 272 19.14 30.06 19.60
N PHE A 273 18.92 30.67 20.76
CA PHE A 273 18.14 30.12 21.86
C PHE A 273 16.75 30.77 21.90
N VAL A 274 15.74 30.05 21.44
CA VAL A 274 14.37 30.55 21.27
C VAL A 274 13.52 30.11 22.46
N SER A 275 13.15 31.04 23.33
CA SER A 275 12.45 30.73 24.60
C SER A 275 11.74 31.96 25.16
N PRO A 276 10.59 31.84 25.85
CA PRO A 276 10.22 32.88 26.81
C PRO A 276 11.26 32.96 27.93
N LEU A 277 11.42 34.14 28.51
CA LEU A 277 12.30 34.39 29.66
C LEU A 277 11.58 35.22 30.74
N PRO A 278 12.11 35.31 31.97
CA PRO A 278 11.55 36.20 32.97
C PRO A 278 11.45 37.62 32.41
N PRO A 279 10.38 38.39 32.66
CA PRO A 279 9.35 38.20 33.70
C PRO A 279 8.14 37.34 33.28
N GLU A 280 8.18 36.66 32.13
CA GLU A 280 7.07 35.81 31.70
C GLU A 280 6.77 34.71 32.72
N LYS A 281 5.50 34.55 33.07
CA LYS A 281 5.06 33.71 34.19
C LYS A 281 4.89 32.26 33.78
N THR A 282 5.96 31.63 33.32
CA THR A 282 6.00 30.22 32.93
C THR A 282 7.22 29.53 33.55
N GLY A 283 7.05 28.27 33.97
CA GLY A 283 8.17 27.48 34.53
C GLY A 283 9.32 27.29 33.53
N ILE A 284 9.04 27.39 32.23
CA ILE A 284 10.04 27.31 31.16
C ILE A 284 10.94 28.56 31.14
N ALA A 285 10.41 29.74 31.46
CA ALA A 285 11.19 30.97 31.52
C ALA A 285 12.29 30.87 32.62
N ASP A 286 11.89 30.44 33.82
CA ASP A 286 12.82 30.21 34.93
C ASP A 286 13.81 29.06 34.65
N TYR A 287 13.36 28.03 33.94
CA TYR A 287 14.20 26.91 33.51
C TYR A 287 15.29 27.39 32.54
N SER A 288 14.89 28.11 31.51
CA SER A 288 15.78 28.63 30.46
C SER A 288 16.83 29.58 31.03
N ALA A 289 16.44 30.50 31.91
CA ALA A 289 17.36 31.39 32.61
C ALA A 289 18.44 30.64 33.42
N LYS A 290 18.13 29.48 34.00
CA LYS A 290 19.08 28.64 34.74
C LYS A 290 19.97 27.78 33.86
N LEU A 291 19.52 27.42 32.65
CA LEU A 291 20.29 26.63 31.70
C LEU A 291 21.34 27.48 30.97
N LEU A 292 20.97 28.70 30.57
CA LEU A 292 21.78 29.58 29.73
C LEU A 292 23.22 29.81 30.22
N PRO A 293 23.50 30.08 31.51
CA PRO A 293 24.87 30.29 32.00
C PRO A 293 25.79 29.09 31.78
N GLU A 294 25.28 27.88 31.97
CA GLU A 294 26.05 26.66 31.81
C GLU A 294 26.14 26.23 30.34
N LEU A 295 25.08 26.45 29.56
CA LEU A 295 25.07 26.16 28.13
C LEU A 295 26.01 27.09 27.34
N ALA A 296 26.14 28.35 27.79
CA ALA A 296 27.09 29.33 27.24
C ALA A 296 28.56 28.94 27.44
N ARG A 297 28.86 27.82 28.11
CA ARG A 297 30.19 27.18 28.14
C ARG A 297 30.51 26.42 26.85
N HIS A 298 29.49 26.04 26.08
CA HIS A 298 29.63 25.31 24.83
C HIS A 298 29.40 26.21 23.60
N TYR A 299 28.53 27.21 23.73
CA TYR A 299 28.05 28.03 22.60
C TYR A 299 28.28 29.53 22.79
N ASP A 300 28.32 30.26 21.68
CA ASP A 300 28.07 31.71 21.63
C ASP A 300 26.57 31.92 21.43
N ILE A 301 25.86 32.42 22.44
CA ILE A 301 24.39 32.37 22.50
C ILE A 301 23.77 33.72 22.21
N THR A 302 22.86 33.75 21.25
CA THR A 302 21.88 34.83 21.06
C THR A 302 20.51 34.34 21.48
N VAL A 303 19.82 35.12 22.30
CA VAL A 303 18.48 34.79 22.79
C VAL A 303 17.44 35.44 21.87
N ILE A 304 16.47 34.64 21.42
CA ILE A 304 15.35 35.08 20.61
C ILE A 304 14.07 35.00 21.44
N VAL A 305 13.37 36.12 21.59
CA VAL A 305 12.13 36.23 22.39
C VAL A 305 11.04 37.00 21.64
N GLN A 306 9.78 36.81 22.04
CA GLN A 306 8.65 37.60 21.52
C GLN A 306 8.26 38.76 22.46
N GLN A 307 8.64 38.67 23.73
CA GLN A 307 8.34 39.65 24.77
C GLN A 307 9.18 40.94 24.63
N ASP A 308 8.60 42.07 25.05
CA ASP A 308 9.27 43.37 24.95
C ASP A 308 10.46 43.55 25.91
N THR A 309 10.45 42.81 27.04
CA THR A 309 11.46 42.95 28.10
C THR A 309 11.91 41.60 28.66
N VAL A 310 13.20 41.50 28.97
CA VAL A 310 13.82 40.34 29.63
C VAL A 310 14.42 40.82 30.95
N ASN A 311 13.99 40.23 32.07
CA ASN A 311 14.35 40.59 33.44
C ASN A 311 15.23 39.53 34.11
N ASP A 312 16.17 38.94 33.36
CA ASP A 312 17.21 38.08 33.91
C ASP A 312 18.58 38.78 33.83
N ALA A 313 19.26 38.87 34.98
CA ALA A 313 20.51 39.62 35.11
C ALA A 313 21.67 38.99 34.33
N TRP A 314 21.71 37.66 34.21
CA TRP A 314 22.76 37.00 33.45
C TRP A 314 22.55 37.22 31.95
N VAL A 315 21.32 37.05 31.46
CA VAL A 315 21.00 37.22 30.04
C VAL A 315 21.32 38.63 29.56
N GLN A 316 20.85 39.66 30.28
CA GLN A 316 21.11 41.06 29.93
C GLN A 316 22.61 41.40 29.86
N ALA A 317 23.44 40.74 30.65
CA ALA A 317 24.87 41.01 30.73
C ALA A 317 25.72 40.18 29.76
N ASN A 318 25.24 39.02 29.31
CA ASN A 318 26.08 38.01 28.64
C ASN A 318 25.56 37.54 27.27
N ALA A 319 24.31 37.83 26.89
CA ALA A 319 23.74 37.36 25.63
C ALA A 319 23.00 38.49 24.89
N PRO A 320 23.22 38.67 23.56
CA PRO A 320 22.37 39.52 22.75
C PRO A 320 20.93 39.00 22.76
N VAL A 321 19.95 39.92 22.84
CA VAL A 321 18.52 39.60 22.83
C VAL A 321 17.88 40.25 21.60
N HIS A 322 17.20 39.45 20.78
CA HIS A 322 16.53 39.91 19.57
C HIS A 322 15.10 39.36 19.47
N ASP A 323 14.29 40.00 18.64
CA ASP A 323 12.94 39.54 18.34
C ASP A 323 12.92 38.52 17.19
N VAL A 324 11.75 37.93 16.96
CA VAL A 324 11.52 36.94 15.89
C VAL A 324 11.74 37.54 14.50
N ALA A 325 11.34 38.79 14.29
CA ALA A 325 11.49 39.45 12.98
C ALA A 325 12.95 39.63 12.59
N TRP A 326 13.79 40.02 13.55
CA TRP A 326 15.23 40.06 13.38
C TRP A 326 15.80 38.67 13.12
N PHE A 327 15.36 37.64 13.87
CA PHE A 327 15.85 36.27 13.70
C PHE A 327 15.62 35.74 12.28
N CYS A 328 14.41 35.92 11.73
CA CYS A 328 14.08 35.48 10.36
C CYS A 328 15.01 36.10 9.30
N GLN A 329 15.51 37.32 9.52
CA GLN A 329 16.42 37.99 8.58
C GLN A 329 17.89 37.58 8.75
N HIS A 330 18.25 36.97 9.89
CA HIS A 330 19.62 36.68 10.28
C HIS A 330 19.87 35.19 10.59
N VAL A 331 18.95 34.30 10.20
CA VAL A 331 19.04 32.85 10.48
C VAL A 331 20.36 32.24 10.00
N SER A 332 20.87 32.69 8.85
CA SER A 332 22.13 32.21 8.26
C SER A 332 23.38 32.52 9.10
N PHE A 333 23.27 33.34 10.15
CA PHE A 333 24.37 33.64 11.07
C PHE A 333 24.55 32.56 12.15
N PHE A 334 23.58 31.68 12.32
CA PHE A 334 23.57 30.69 13.38
C PHE A 334 23.96 29.32 12.87
N ASP A 335 24.79 28.63 13.64
CA ASP A 335 25.16 27.23 13.38
C ASP A 335 24.09 26.28 13.93
N ARG A 336 23.41 26.68 15.02
CA ARG A 336 22.45 25.87 15.77
C ARG A 336 21.23 26.70 16.17
N VAL A 337 20.07 26.05 16.25
CA VAL A 337 18.81 26.63 16.75
C VAL A 337 18.21 25.66 17.76
N LEU A 338 17.84 26.19 18.94
CA LEU A 338 17.20 25.43 20.02
C LEU A 338 15.91 26.13 20.45
N TYR A 339 14.79 25.40 20.42
CA TYR A 339 13.47 25.87 20.81
C TYR A 339 13.03 25.28 22.15
N GLN A 340 12.43 26.10 23.01
CA GLN A 340 11.84 25.67 24.29
C GLN A 340 10.30 25.69 24.17
N PHE A 341 9.69 24.54 23.92
CA PHE A 341 8.24 24.41 23.72
C PHE A 341 7.50 23.95 24.98
N GLY A 342 6.37 24.60 25.26
CA GLY A 342 5.39 24.19 26.26
C GLY A 342 3.97 24.54 25.85
N ASN A 343 3.00 24.32 26.73
CA ASN A 343 1.57 24.47 26.44
C ASN A 343 0.97 25.87 26.73
N SER A 344 1.78 26.89 27.01
CA SER A 344 1.28 28.27 27.25
C SER A 344 1.31 29.16 26.00
N ALA A 345 0.46 30.20 25.98
CA ALA A 345 0.41 31.21 24.93
C ALA A 345 1.77 31.88 24.60
N PHE A 346 2.68 31.96 25.58
CA PHE A 346 4.03 32.50 25.40
C PHE A 346 4.90 31.75 24.38
N HIS A 347 4.50 30.55 23.94
CA HIS A 347 5.23 29.78 22.92
C HIS A 347 4.58 29.87 21.52
N SER A 348 3.47 30.62 21.36
CA SER A 348 2.65 30.63 20.14
C SER A 348 3.44 30.96 18.87
N TYR A 349 4.40 31.88 18.96
CA TYR A 349 5.22 32.32 17.84
C TYR A 349 6.19 31.24 17.32
N MET A 350 6.53 30.25 18.16
CA MET A 350 7.51 29.23 17.80
C MET A 350 6.95 28.20 16.82
N PHE A 351 5.63 27.97 16.82
CA PHE A 351 4.98 26.98 15.96
C PHE A 351 5.15 27.31 14.47
N ASP A 352 4.87 28.56 14.09
CA ASP A 352 5.01 29.02 12.71
C ASP A 352 6.52 29.12 12.35
N LEU A 353 7.34 29.60 13.28
CA LEU A 353 8.79 29.76 13.11
C LEU A 353 9.52 28.42 12.87
N LEU A 354 9.11 27.34 13.54
CA LEU A 354 9.76 26.02 13.42
C LEU A 354 9.56 25.39 12.03
N ILE A 355 8.46 25.71 11.35
CA ILE A 355 8.18 25.23 9.99
C ILE A 355 9.21 25.83 9.02
N ASP A 356 9.49 27.12 9.16
CA ASP A 356 10.40 27.85 8.27
C ASP A 356 11.88 27.68 8.66
N ILE A 357 12.16 27.56 9.97
CA ILE A 357 13.51 27.46 10.54
C ILE A 357 13.58 26.22 11.45
N PRO A 358 13.86 25.04 10.87
CA PRO A 358 14.05 23.82 11.62
C PRO A 358 15.19 23.93 12.64
N GLY A 359 14.97 23.36 13.83
CA GLY A 359 15.96 23.30 14.90
C GLY A 359 15.68 22.15 15.86
N LEU A 360 16.48 22.08 16.93
CA LEU A 360 16.24 21.12 18.00
C LEU A 360 15.13 21.64 18.91
N VAL A 361 14.19 20.79 19.31
CA VAL A 361 13.07 21.18 20.18
C VAL A 361 13.18 20.51 21.54
N VAL A 362 13.08 21.30 22.60
CA VAL A 362 12.81 20.80 23.95
C VAL A 362 11.30 20.80 24.16
N LEU A 363 10.73 19.62 24.27
CA LEU A 363 9.29 19.44 24.49
C LEU A 363 9.04 19.25 26.00
N HIS A 364 8.76 20.35 26.70
CA HIS A 364 8.49 20.33 28.14
C HIS A 364 7.15 19.68 28.48
N ASP A 365 6.15 19.94 27.65
CA ASP A 365 4.81 19.37 27.76
C ASP A 365 4.52 18.51 26.53
N PHE A 366 4.21 17.23 26.73
CA PHE A 366 3.86 16.36 25.60
C PHE A 366 2.49 16.72 25.01
N TYR A 367 1.51 17.10 25.83
CA TYR A 367 0.20 17.51 25.36
C TYR A 367 0.16 19.01 25.05
N LEU A 368 -0.02 19.34 23.78
CA LEU A 368 -0.18 20.71 23.26
C LEU A 368 -1.63 21.04 22.86
N SER A 369 -2.56 20.08 22.96
CA SER A 369 -3.98 20.30 22.62
C SER A 369 -4.64 21.45 23.38
N ASP A 370 -4.27 21.67 24.64
CA ASP A 370 -4.81 22.78 25.45
C ASP A 370 -4.45 24.14 24.84
N PHE A 371 -3.23 24.25 24.30
CA PHE A 371 -2.79 25.44 23.58
C PHE A 371 -3.60 25.66 22.30
N PHE A 372 -3.80 24.63 21.48
CA PHE A 372 -4.57 24.76 20.24
C PHE A 372 -6.04 25.06 20.49
N TRP A 373 -6.62 24.43 21.52
CA TRP A 373 -7.97 24.73 21.98
C TRP A 373 -8.11 26.21 22.39
N HIS A 374 -7.18 26.71 23.21
CA HIS A 374 -7.16 28.12 23.62
C HIS A 374 -7.03 29.05 22.40
N ARG A 375 -6.13 28.75 21.44
CA ARG A 375 -5.92 29.57 20.24
C ARG A 375 -7.14 29.62 19.32
N ASP A 376 -7.83 28.48 19.13
CA ASP A 376 -9.05 28.43 18.29
C ASP A 376 -10.22 29.22 18.93
N ILE A 377 -10.37 29.17 20.26
CA ILE A 377 -11.49 29.83 20.97
C ILE A 377 -11.22 31.31 21.28
N ILE A 378 -10.02 31.63 21.72
CA ILE A 378 -9.69 32.96 22.29
C ILE A 378 -9.05 33.87 21.23
N ASP A 379 -8.20 33.34 20.35
CA ASP A 379 -7.50 34.14 19.32
C ASP A 379 -8.27 34.22 17.98
N ALA A 380 -9.47 33.61 17.91
CA ALA A 380 -10.37 33.60 16.75
C ALA A 380 -9.73 33.13 15.43
N ARG A 381 -8.66 32.32 15.49
CA ARG A 381 -8.08 31.64 14.32
C ARG A 381 -8.80 30.31 14.10
N SER A 382 -9.95 30.34 13.41
CA SER A 382 -10.78 29.15 13.21
C SER A 382 -10.03 28.02 12.47
N GLY A 383 -10.11 26.79 12.98
CA GLY A 383 -9.71 25.58 12.26
C GLY A 383 -8.33 24.99 12.60
N SER A 384 -7.45 25.74 13.27
CA SER A 384 -6.08 25.27 13.57
C SER A 384 -6.07 24.02 14.46
N TRP A 385 -6.97 23.93 15.44
CA TRP A 385 -7.03 22.72 16.28
C TRP A 385 -7.55 21.49 15.52
N ALA A 386 -8.42 21.66 14.51
CA ALA A 386 -9.00 20.56 13.75
C ALA A 386 -7.96 19.98 12.81
N GLN A 387 -7.17 20.83 12.15
CA GLN A 387 -6.00 20.43 11.37
C GLN A 387 -5.01 19.62 12.21
N ASN A 388 -4.71 20.08 13.43
CA ASN A 388 -3.75 19.39 14.31
C ASN A 388 -4.28 18.06 14.84
N LEU A 389 -5.55 17.99 15.23
CA LEU A 389 -6.22 16.74 15.59
C LEU A 389 -6.21 15.76 14.42
N PHE A 390 -6.51 16.26 13.22
CA PHE A 390 -6.51 15.45 12.01
C PHE A 390 -5.12 14.88 11.70
N HIS A 391 -4.10 15.72 11.59
CA HIS A 391 -2.73 15.29 11.31
C HIS A 391 -2.21 14.32 12.38
N SER A 392 -2.54 14.53 13.65
CA SER A 392 -2.05 13.72 14.76
C SER A 392 -2.84 12.43 14.99
N HIS A 393 -4.16 12.44 14.75
CA HIS A 393 -5.08 11.42 15.27
C HIS A 393 -6.17 10.98 14.27
N GLY A 394 -6.29 11.64 13.10
CA GLY A 394 -7.22 11.27 12.04
C GLY A 394 -8.66 11.73 12.27
N TRP A 395 -9.58 11.22 11.43
CA TRP A 395 -10.97 11.67 11.37
C TRP A 395 -11.76 11.45 12.66
N THR A 396 -11.54 10.35 13.39
CA THR A 396 -12.24 10.06 14.66
C THR A 396 -12.04 11.17 15.70
N ALA A 397 -10.85 11.78 15.73
CA ALA A 397 -10.57 12.88 16.66
C ALA A 397 -11.26 14.19 16.22
N VAL A 398 -11.34 14.43 14.91
CA VAL A 398 -12.02 15.59 14.33
C VAL A 398 -13.53 15.50 14.56
N GLN A 399 -14.15 14.34 14.36
CA GLN A 399 -15.59 14.17 14.57
C GLN A 399 -15.96 14.45 16.04
N LYS A 400 -15.24 13.86 16.99
CA LYS A 400 -15.45 14.09 18.43
C LYS A 400 -15.34 15.56 18.82
N ARG A 401 -14.51 16.35 18.13
CA ARG A 401 -14.42 17.80 18.35
C ARG A 401 -15.76 18.47 18.06
N PHE A 402 -16.40 18.12 16.96
CA PHE A 402 -17.66 18.74 16.53
C PHE A 402 -18.92 18.13 17.17
N GLU A 403 -18.81 16.99 17.86
CA GLU A 403 -19.88 16.41 18.70
C GLU A 403 -20.07 17.12 20.05
N GLY A 404 -19.06 17.88 20.51
CA GLY A 404 -19.11 18.74 21.70
C GLY A 404 -18.69 18.04 22.99
N ASN A 405 -17.41 18.14 23.36
CA ASN A 405 -16.86 17.96 24.71
C ASN A 405 -15.36 18.28 24.75
N ASP A 406 -14.99 19.53 24.40
CA ASP A 406 -13.59 19.91 24.19
C ASP A 406 -12.66 19.56 25.37
N ALA A 407 -13.15 19.69 26.60
CA ALA A 407 -12.39 19.39 27.81
C ALA A 407 -11.91 17.92 27.85
N GLN A 408 -12.73 16.97 27.38
CA GLN A 408 -12.33 15.58 27.27
C GLN A 408 -11.33 15.35 26.14
N LEU A 409 -11.50 16.03 25.00
CA LEU A 409 -10.58 15.91 23.86
C LEU A 409 -9.18 16.44 24.17
N VAL A 410 -9.10 17.60 24.83
CA VAL A 410 -7.82 18.21 25.26
C VAL A 410 -7.03 17.25 26.17
N MET A 411 -7.73 16.42 26.95
CA MET A 411 -7.12 15.41 27.81
C MET A 411 -6.79 14.11 27.07
N ALA A 412 -7.53 13.76 26.01
CA ALA A 412 -7.37 12.50 25.30
C ALA A 412 -6.26 12.55 24.24
N TYR A 413 -6.14 13.68 23.53
CA TYR A 413 -5.27 13.80 22.36
C TYR A 413 -4.12 14.80 22.63
N PRO A 414 -2.85 14.46 22.35
CA PRO A 414 -1.72 15.36 22.52
C PRO A 414 -1.60 16.52 21.50
N SER A 415 -1.95 16.27 20.22
CA SER A 415 -1.83 17.25 19.11
C SER A 415 -0.45 17.93 18.98
N ASN A 416 0.64 17.16 18.92
CA ASN A 416 2.01 17.72 18.90
C ASN A 416 2.84 17.36 17.64
N LEU A 417 2.27 16.66 16.64
CA LEU A 417 3.03 16.25 15.45
C LEU A 417 3.54 17.43 14.61
N ASN A 418 2.84 18.56 14.61
CA ASN A 418 3.29 19.77 13.93
C ASN A 418 4.53 20.42 14.57
N VAL A 419 4.92 19.98 15.77
CA VAL A 419 6.19 20.32 16.41
C VAL A 419 7.22 19.21 16.19
N ILE A 420 6.79 17.95 16.26
CA ILE A 420 7.70 16.80 16.14
C ILE A 420 8.27 16.66 14.73
N ILE A 421 7.43 16.74 13.69
CA ILE A 421 7.84 16.48 12.30
C ILE A 421 8.87 17.50 11.75
N PRO A 422 8.69 18.83 11.94
CA PRO A 422 9.67 19.80 11.44
C PRO A 422 10.92 19.93 12.32
N ALA A 423 10.94 19.35 13.52
CA ALA A 423 12.12 19.39 14.39
C ALA A 423 13.24 18.50 13.84
N LEU A 424 14.49 18.94 14.02
CA LEU A 424 15.66 18.11 13.69
C LEU A 424 15.80 16.91 14.64
N SER A 425 15.46 17.12 15.91
CA SER A 425 15.30 16.09 16.94
C SER A 425 14.62 16.70 18.17
N ILE A 426 14.18 15.86 19.09
CA ILE A 426 13.42 16.24 20.28
C ILE A 426 14.21 15.91 21.55
N ILE A 427 14.21 16.83 22.51
CA ILE A 427 14.61 16.61 23.90
C ILE A 427 13.35 16.51 24.76
N VAL A 428 13.29 15.49 25.61
CA VAL A 428 12.27 15.34 26.66
C VAL A 428 12.92 15.14 28.02
N HIS A 429 12.15 15.38 29.08
CA HIS A 429 12.63 15.31 30.46
C HIS A 429 12.36 13.98 31.18
N SER A 430 11.58 13.09 30.57
CA SER A 430 11.16 11.80 31.13
C SER A 430 10.94 10.79 30.01
N ASP A 431 11.28 9.52 30.25
CA ASP A 431 11.08 8.43 29.29
C ASP A 431 9.58 8.16 29.04
N PHE A 432 8.71 8.50 30.00
CA PHE A 432 7.26 8.48 29.85
C PHE A 432 6.78 9.26 28.62
N SER A 433 7.42 10.39 28.27
CA SER A 433 7.08 11.12 27.03
C SER A 433 7.45 10.35 25.77
N ARG A 434 8.55 9.57 25.77
CA ARG A 434 8.87 8.65 24.68
C ARG A 434 7.88 7.49 24.62
N GLN A 435 7.39 7.00 25.75
CA GLN A 435 6.35 5.97 25.81
C GLN A 435 5.03 6.48 25.25
N LEU A 436 4.64 7.72 25.55
CA LEU A 436 3.49 8.39 24.94
C LEU A 436 3.68 8.57 23.44
N ALA A 437 4.88 8.95 22.97
CA ALA A 437 5.19 9.01 21.54
C ALA A 437 4.96 7.66 20.87
N ARG A 438 5.42 6.56 21.47
CA ARG A 438 5.20 5.20 20.95
C ARG A 438 3.72 4.82 20.93
N LEU A 439 2.98 5.19 21.97
CA LEU A 439 1.56 4.94 22.10
C LEU A 439 0.76 5.63 20.99
N PHE A 440 1.02 6.90 20.73
CA PHE A 440 0.24 7.70 19.77
C PHE A 440 0.73 7.62 18.33
N TYR A 441 2.04 7.46 18.12
CA TYR A 441 2.68 7.60 16.80
C TYR A 441 3.41 6.33 16.34
N GLY A 442 3.33 5.24 17.10
CA GLY A 442 3.85 3.93 16.73
C GLY A 442 5.24 3.62 17.30
N ALA A 443 5.64 2.35 17.23
CA ALA A 443 6.76 1.81 18.02
C ALA A 443 8.13 2.48 17.80
N GLN A 444 8.37 3.13 16.66
CA GLN A 444 9.63 3.83 16.37
C GLN A 444 9.65 5.26 16.91
N ALA A 445 8.49 5.86 17.19
CA ALA A 445 8.42 7.23 17.66
C ALA A 445 9.10 7.39 19.02
N GLY A 446 9.91 8.44 19.16
CA GLY A 446 10.60 8.79 20.40
C GLY A 446 11.80 7.92 20.76
N LYS A 447 12.28 7.03 19.89
CA LYS A 447 13.47 6.20 20.19
C LYS A 447 14.78 6.98 20.16
N ASP A 448 14.87 7.94 19.25
CA ASP A 448 16.01 8.81 18.95
C ASP A 448 15.97 10.15 19.69
N TRP A 449 14.87 10.44 20.39
CA TRP A 449 14.75 11.66 21.18
C TRP A 449 15.75 11.63 22.32
N ALA A 450 16.40 12.73 22.64
CA ALA A 450 17.31 12.82 23.78
C ALA A 450 16.53 12.92 25.11
N LEU A 451 17.01 12.21 26.13
CA LEU A 451 16.45 12.26 27.48
C LEU A 451 17.39 13.05 28.37
N ILE A 452 16.97 14.26 28.76
CA ILE A 452 17.76 15.13 29.63
C ILE A 452 16.94 15.44 30.89
N PRO A 453 17.42 15.08 32.08
CA PRO A 453 16.68 15.33 33.33
C PRO A 453 16.27 16.79 33.49
N LEU A 454 15.08 17.03 34.04
CA LEU A 454 14.59 18.39 34.30
C LEU A 454 15.50 19.11 35.31
N LEU A 455 16.25 20.10 34.82
CA LEU A 455 17.28 20.83 35.55
C LEU A 455 16.81 21.40 36.90
N ARG A 456 17.63 21.23 37.94
CA ARG A 456 17.47 21.82 39.29
C ARG A 456 18.81 22.26 39.86
N GLN A 457 18.91 23.54 40.22
CA GLN A 457 20.07 24.08 40.93
C GLN A 457 20.13 23.47 42.34
N PRO A 458 21.21 22.74 42.71
CA PRO A 458 21.33 22.17 44.04
C PRO A 458 21.33 23.25 45.14
N VAL A 459 20.56 23.01 46.21
CA VAL A 459 20.57 23.85 47.41
C VAL A 459 21.62 23.32 48.39
N ASN A 460 22.46 24.21 48.93
CA ASN A 460 23.55 23.85 49.83
C ASN A 460 23.30 24.24 51.31
N ASP A 461 22.55 25.32 51.57
CA ASP A 461 22.33 25.87 52.92
C ASP A 461 20.83 25.95 53.25
N ILE A 462 20.27 24.89 53.84
CA ILE A 462 18.86 24.82 54.24
C ILE A 462 18.75 25.13 55.74
N ASP A 463 18.34 26.35 56.09
CA ASP A 463 18.04 26.72 57.48
C ASP A 463 16.57 26.49 57.82
N ARG A 464 16.30 25.27 58.30
CA ARG A 464 14.97 24.83 58.72
C ARG A 464 14.40 25.64 59.89
N ALA A 465 15.24 26.04 60.84
CA ALA A 465 14.80 26.78 62.03
C ALA A 465 14.37 28.20 61.66
N ALA A 466 15.13 28.88 60.79
CA ALA A 466 14.76 30.19 60.27
C ALA A 466 13.46 30.14 59.45
N ALA A 467 13.31 29.12 58.58
CA ALA A 467 12.11 28.93 57.78
C ALA A 467 10.86 28.71 58.64
N ARG A 468 10.94 27.83 59.66
CA ARG A 468 9.85 27.60 60.62
C ARG A 468 9.49 28.87 61.40
N LYS A 469 10.49 29.65 61.84
CA LYS A 469 10.26 30.94 62.50
C LYS A 469 9.51 31.93 61.60
N LYS A 470 9.90 32.04 60.33
CA LYS A 470 9.22 32.91 59.35
C LYS A 470 7.77 32.51 59.10
N LEU A 471 7.48 31.20 59.16
CA LEU A 471 6.14 30.64 58.96
C LEU A 471 5.30 30.56 60.25
N GLY A 472 5.86 30.93 61.41
CA GLY A 472 5.17 30.85 62.70
C GLY A 472 4.94 29.43 63.21
N LEU A 473 5.82 28.49 62.84
CA LEU A 473 5.75 27.08 63.22
C LEU A 473 6.62 26.78 64.44
N ALA A 474 6.15 25.92 65.34
CA ALA A 474 6.93 25.49 66.50
C ALA A 474 8.01 24.46 66.10
N ALA A 475 9.06 24.31 66.91
CA ALA A 475 10.15 23.39 66.60
C ALA A 475 9.73 21.91 66.72
N GLU A 476 8.76 21.64 67.57
CA GLU A 476 8.19 20.33 67.88
C GLU A 476 7.03 19.92 66.97
N GLU A 477 6.52 20.82 66.11
CA GLU A 477 5.48 20.47 65.15
C GLU A 477 6.03 19.55 64.04
N PHE A 478 5.21 18.58 63.64
CA PHE A 478 5.47 17.70 62.50
C PHE A 478 4.62 18.13 61.30
N ILE A 479 5.28 18.59 60.24
CA ILE A 479 4.63 19.28 59.12
C ILE A 479 4.65 18.39 57.88
N VAL A 480 3.46 18.02 57.40
CA VAL A 480 3.26 17.30 56.14
C VAL A 480 2.81 18.30 55.09
N CYS A 481 3.53 18.40 53.97
CA CYS A 481 3.19 19.34 52.89
C CYS A 481 2.82 18.64 51.59
N SER A 482 1.83 19.17 50.88
CA SER A 482 1.62 18.94 49.45
C SER A 482 1.82 20.27 48.73
N PHE A 483 2.60 20.30 47.65
CA PHE A 483 3.03 21.54 46.98
C PHE A 483 2.48 21.65 45.56
N GLY A 484 2.06 22.87 45.18
CA GLY A 484 1.55 23.21 43.85
C GLY A 484 0.03 23.38 43.82
N LEU A 485 -0.51 23.72 42.66
CA LEU A 485 -1.95 23.94 42.47
C LEU A 485 -2.76 22.71 42.88
N LEU A 486 -3.87 22.93 43.59
CA LEU A 486 -4.77 21.85 44.00
C LEU A 486 -5.81 21.63 42.90
N GLY A 487 -5.76 20.48 42.24
CA GLY A 487 -6.70 20.11 41.17
C GLY A 487 -6.94 18.60 41.09
N ALA A 488 -7.82 18.19 40.17
CA ALA A 488 -8.28 16.80 40.03
C ALA A 488 -7.15 15.81 39.76
N THR A 489 -6.11 16.21 39.02
CA THR A 489 -4.95 15.36 38.68
C THR A 489 -3.95 15.16 39.82
N LYS A 490 -4.11 15.88 40.95
CA LYS A 490 -3.15 15.90 42.06
C LYS A 490 -3.52 14.98 43.22
N LEU A 491 -4.69 14.31 43.14
CA LEU A 491 -5.19 13.38 44.15
C LEU A 491 -5.16 13.93 45.60
N ASN A 492 -5.26 15.25 45.79
CA ASN A 492 -5.21 15.88 47.12
C ASN A 492 -6.34 15.39 48.04
N HIS A 493 -7.48 14.98 47.48
CA HIS A 493 -8.58 14.37 48.22
C HIS A 493 -8.17 13.03 48.85
N ARG A 494 -7.42 12.18 48.13
CA ARG A 494 -6.90 10.91 48.66
C ARG A 494 -5.91 11.14 49.80
N LEU A 495 -5.07 12.18 49.69
CA LEU A 495 -4.17 12.58 50.78
C LEU A 495 -4.96 13.04 52.00
N LEU A 496 -6.00 13.85 51.81
CA LEU A 496 -6.85 14.30 52.90
C LEU A 496 -7.57 13.14 53.60
N GLU A 497 -8.16 12.21 52.82
CA GLU A 497 -8.83 11.01 53.34
C GLU A 497 -7.86 10.13 54.16
N ALA A 498 -6.69 9.81 53.59
CA ALA A 498 -5.65 9.05 54.30
C ALA A 498 -5.13 9.78 55.54
N TRP A 499 -4.96 11.11 55.49
CA TRP A 499 -4.58 11.92 56.65
C TRP A 499 -5.60 11.77 57.78
N LEU A 500 -6.88 12.00 57.49
CA LEU A 500 -7.97 11.91 58.47
C LEU A 500 -8.07 10.51 59.09
N ALA A 501 -7.84 9.46 58.31
CA ALA A 501 -7.83 8.07 58.77
C ALA A 501 -6.54 7.67 59.52
N SER A 502 -5.45 8.42 59.37
CA SER A 502 -4.16 8.11 60.01
C SER A 502 -4.10 8.53 61.49
N PRO A 503 -3.15 7.99 62.29
CA PRO A 503 -2.89 8.48 63.64
C PRO A 503 -2.47 9.97 63.71
N LEU A 504 -1.92 10.53 62.62
CA LEU A 504 -1.39 11.89 62.58
C LEU A 504 -2.50 12.94 62.77
N SER A 505 -3.73 12.68 62.26
CA SER A 505 -4.85 13.63 62.41
C SER A 505 -5.32 13.80 63.86
N LYS A 506 -4.97 12.86 64.74
CA LYS A 506 -5.35 12.86 66.18
C LYS A 506 -4.29 13.51 67.06
N ASP A 507 -3.07 13.71 66.55
CA ASP A 507 -1.98 14.34 67.28
C ASP A 507 -1.99 15.85 67.06
N ARG A 508 -1.98 16.62 68.16
CA ARG A 508 -2.03 18.09 68.11
C ARG A 508 -0.73 18.73 67.58
N GLN A 509 0.37 17.98 67.55
CA GLN A 509 1.65 18.45 67.01
C GLN A 509 1.78 18.20 65.50
N CYS A 510 0.86 17.46 64.88
CA CYS A 510 0.91 17.14 63.46
C CYS A 510 0.01 18.08 62.64
N ARG A 511 0.52 18.61 61.53
CA ARG A 511 -0.24 19.49 60.61
C ARG A 511 -0.06 19.09 59.15
N LEU A 512 -1.15 19.18 58.39
CA LEU A 512 -1.19 18.98 56.95
C LEU A 512 -1.38 20.32 56.23
N ILE A 513 -0.42 20.70 55.39
CA ILE A 513 -0.42 21.97 54.69
C ILE A 513 -0.43 21.72 53.18
N PHE A 514 -1.47 22.19 52.51
CA PHE A 514 -1.49 22.29 51.06
C PHE A 514 -0.92 23.66 50.65
N VAL A 515 0.33 23.65 50.20
CA VAL A 515 1.08 24.83 49.77
C VAL A 515 0.79 25.10 48.30
N GLY A 516 -0.30 25.82 48.04
CA GLY A 516 -0.74 26.19 46.70
C GLY A 516 -2.19 26.67 46.66
N GLU A 517 -2.56 27.21 45.50
CA GLU A 517 -3.90 27.73 45.26
C GLU A 517 -4.90 26.62 44.92
N ASN A 518 -6.11 26.74 45.46
CA ASN A 518 -7.23 25.88 45.11
C ASN A 518 -7.88 26.42 43.83
N THR A 519 -7.75 25.70 42.72
CA THR A 519 -8.24 26.13 41.40
C THR A 519 -9.77 26.06 41.28
N GLY A 520 -10.49 25.66 42.34
CA GLY A 520 -11.94 25.53 42.34
C GLY A 520 -12.42 24.20 41.73
N GLY A 521 -13.62 24.21 41.14
CA GLY A 521 -14.29 23.01 40.59
C GLY A 521 -14.75 22.02 41.65
N ASP A 522 -15.31 20.88 41.21
CA ASP A 522 -15.92 19.90 42.11
C ASP A 522 -14.93 19.27 43.09
N CYS A 523 -13.72 18.96 42.63
CA CYS A 523 -12.66 18.42 43.48
C CYS A 523 -12.22 19.43 44.55
N GLY A 524 -12.04 20.70 44.18
CA GLY A 524 -11.63 21.76 45.11
C GLY A 524 -12.70 22.08 46.14
N ARG A 525 -13.98 22.10 45.74
CA ARG A 525 -15.13 22.29 46.64
C ARG A 525 -15.27 21.13 47.63
N LYS A 526 -15.23 19.89 47.13
CA LYS A 526 -15.32 18.68 47.97
C LYS A 526 -14.18 18.60 48.98
N LEU A 527 -12.97 19.03 48.60
CA LEU A 527 -11.84 19.11 49.51
C LEU A 527 -12.11 20.08 50.66
N LEU A 528 -12.58 21.29 50.37
CA LEU A 528 -12.93 22.29 51.39
C LEU A 528 -14.07 21.83 52.30
N GLU A 529 -15.11 21.22 51.74
CA GLU A 529 -16.24 20.66 52.50
C GLU A 529 -15.77 19.56 53.45
N THR A 530 -14.92 18.65 52.98
CA THR A 530 -14.37 17.55 53.78
C THR A 530 -13.51 18.09 54.93
N ILE A 531 -12.68 19.11 54.68
CA ILE A 531 -11.89 19.77 55.74
C ILE A 531 -12.82 20.41 56.78
N ALA A 532 -13.83 21.16 56.34
CA ALA A 532 -14.75 21.87 57.23
C ALA A 532 -15.56 20.93 58.14
N GLN A 533 -15.93 19.76 57.63
CA GLN A 533 -16.68 18.72 58.35
C GLN A 533 -15.79 17.85 59.26
N SER A 534 -14.47 17.93 59.13
CA SER A 534 -13.54 17.10 59.90
C SER A 534 -13.29 17.62 61.32
N THR A 535 -13.04 16.69 62.25
CA THR A 535 -12.59 17.02 63.62
C THR A 535 -11.15 17.53 63.67
N ALA A 536 -10.38 17.35 62.58
CA ALA A 536 -8.99 17.78 62.42
C ALA A 536 -8.84 19.11 61.65
N LYS A 537 -9.91 19.87 61.42
CA LYS A 537 -9.87 21.12 60.62
C LYS A 537 -8.81 22.14 61.05
N ASN A 538 -8.48 22.19 62.34
CA ASN A 538 -7.47 23.13 62.88
C ASN A 538 -6.03 22.69 62.61
N SER A 539 -5.80 21.43 62.21
CA SER A 539 -4.48 20.92 61.81
C SER A 539 -4.29 20.87 60.30
N ILE A 540 -5.25 21.35 59.51
CA ILE A 540 -5.20 21.35 58.04
C ILE A 540 -5.25 22.80 57.52
N GLN A 541 -4.36 23.16 56.60
CA GLN A 541 -4.30 24.50 56.01
C GLN A 541 -4.09 24.45 54.49
N ILE A 542 -4.78 25.32 53.76
CA ILE A 542 -4.49 25.62 52.35
C ILE A 542 -3.93 27.05 52.33
N THR A 543 -2.72 27.24 51.78
CA THR A 543 -2.04 28.55 51.85
C THR A 543 -2.59 29.58 50.88
N GLY A 544 -3.27 29.14 49.80
CA GLY A 544 -3.46 29.96 48.62
C GLY A 544 -2.16 30.09 47.83
N TRP A 545 -2.10 31.06 46.91
CA TRP A 545 -0.89 31.34 46.14
C TRP A 545 0.28 31.69 47.07
N ALA A 546 1.36 30.91 47.00
CA ALA A 546 2.60 31.16 47.72
C ALA A 546 3.62 31.77 46.76
N ASP A 547 4.13 32.95 47.07
CA ASP A 547 5.24 33.55 46.32
C ASP A 547 6.53 32.71 46.44
N ALA A 548 7.54 33.06 45.66
CA ALA A 548 8.78 32.29 45.60
C ALA A 548 9.53 32.20 46.95
N GLU A 549 9.44 33.22 47.81
CA GLU A 549 10.06 33.17 49.14
C GLU A 549 9.27 32.28 50.09
N ALA A 550 7.95 32.47 50.16
CA ALA A 550 7.05 31.64 50.95
C ALA A 550 7.15 30.16 50.57
N TYR A 551 7.18 29.86 49.26
CA TYR A 551 7.33 28.51 48.74
C TYR A 551 8.63 27.83 49.21
N ARG A 552 9.77 28.54 49.11
CA ARG A 552 11.07 28.05 49.61
C ARG A 552 11.08 27.86 51.12
N ASN A 553 10.44 28.76 51.88
CA ASN A 553 10.32 28.61 53.32
C ASN A 553 9.52 27.34 53.68
N TRP A 554 8.42 27.04 52.97
CA TRP A 554 7.66 25.80 53.19
C TRP A 554 8.46 24.55 52.85
N LEU A 555 9.21 24.55 51.74
CA LEU A 555 10.12 23.45 51.38
C LEU A 555 11.20 23.21 52.45
N ALA A 556 11.78 24.27 53.02
CA ALA A 556 12.76 24.14 54.09
C ALA A 556 12.16 23.72 55.44
N ALA A 557 10.91 24.09 55.71
CA ALA A 557 10.26 23.87 57.02
C ALA A 557 9.62 22.49 57.19
N ALA A 558 9.12 21.88 56.10
CA ALA A 558 8.37 20.62 56.12
C ALA A 558 9.18 19.42 56.65
N ASP A 559 8.51 18.42 57.24
CA ASP A 559 9.12 17.15 57.67
C ASP A 559 9.04 16.07 56.60
N ILE A 560 7.91 16.02 55.90
CA ILE A 560 7.67 15.13 54.77
C ILE A 560 6.83 15.86 53.71
N ALA A 561 6.98 15.46 52.46
CA ALA A 561 6.14 15.90 51.37
C ALA A 561 5.31 14.75 50.79
N VAL A 562 4.10 15.03 50.33
CA VAL A 562 3.28 14.06 49.59
C VAL A 562 2.86 14.67 48.27
N GLN A 563 3.17 13.98 47.18
CA GLN A 563 2.93 14.42 45.81
C GLN A 563 2.34 13.28 45.00
N LEU A 564 1.01 13.25 44.92
CA LEU A 564 0.27 12.21 44.22
C LEU A 564 -0.20 12.72 42.87
N ARG A 565 -0.29 11.83 41.87
CA ARG A 565 -0.74 12.19 40.52
C ARG A 565 -1.63 11.11 39.91
N THR A 566 -2.48 11.56 39.00
CA THR A 566 -3.16 10.73 38.01
C THR A 566 -3.27 11.52 36.71
N LEU A 567 -3.53 10.83 35.60
CA LEU A 567 -3.70 11.43 34.27
C LEU A 567 -2.52 12.32 33.85
N SER A 568 -1.28 11.88 34.08
CA SER A 568 -0.09 12.59 33.62
C SER A 568 -0.05 12.65 32.10
N ARG A 569 0.30 13.83 31.58
CA ARG A 569 0.33 14.19 30.15
C ARG A 569 1.77 14.34 29.67
N GLY A 570 2.70 13.55 30.21
CA GLY A 570 4.12 13.62 29.87
C GLY A 570 4.90 14.70 30.61
N GLU A 571 4.28 15.46 31.51
CA GLU A 571 4.98 16.50 32.26
C GLU A 571 5.88 15.92 33.38
N THR A 572 7.00 16.59 33.65
CA THR A 572 7.87 16.26 34.78
C THR A 572 7.50 17.11 36.00
N SER A 573 7.24 16.47 37.14
CA SER A 573 6.74 17.16 38.34
C SER A 573 7.82 18.01 39.00
N ALA A 574 7.84 19.30 38.68
CA ALA A 574 8.72 20.29 39.28
C ALA A 574 8.74 20.25 40.82
N ALA A 575 7.55 20.20 41.43
CA ALA A 575 7.39 20.22 42.88
C ALA A 575 8.01 18.99 43.58
N VAL A 576 8.02 17.82 42.93
CA VAL A 576 8.67 16.61 43.49
C VAL A 576 10.18 16.82 43.51
N LEU A 577 10.75 17.28 42.39
CA LEU A 577 12.19 17.56 42.31
C LEU A 577 12.62 18.69 43.25
N ASP A 578 11.76 19.69 43.47
CA ASP A 578 12.02 20.75 44.46
C ASP A 578 12.03 20.19 45.89
N CYS A 579 11.09 19.30 46.24
CA CYS A 579 11.11 18.60 47.52
C CYS A 579 12.40 17.77 47.70
N MET A 580 12.79 17.02 46.67
CA MET A 580 14.04 16.25 46.67
C MET A 580 15.28 17.14 46.84
N ASN A 581 15.30 18.30 46.18
CA ASN A 581 16.40 19.27 46.24
C ASN A 581 16.56 19.85 47.66
N TYR A 582 15.46 20.04 48.37
CA TYR A 582 15.45 20.44 49.77
C TYR A 582 15.67 19.27 50.76
N GLY A 583 15.89 18.05 50.27
CA GLY A 583 16.10 16.88 51.11
C GLY A 583 14.88 16.45 51.91
N LEU A 584 13.68 16.80 51.43
CA LEU A 584 12.44 16.31 52.00
C LEU A 584 12.22 14.83 51.62
N PRO A 585 11.89 13.96 52.57
CA PRO A 585 11.34 12.64 52.26
C PRO A 585 9.99 12.84 51.56
N VAL A 586 9.85 12.32 50.34
CA VAL A 586 8.64 12.49 49.52
C VAL A 586 7.92 11.17 49.34
N ILE A 587 6.60 11.16 49.55
CA ILE A 587 5.71 10.06 49.16
C ILE A 587 5.09 10.41 47.81
N VAL A 588 5.23 9.50 46.84
CA VAL A 588 4.66 9.63 45.49
C VAL A 588 4.02 8.31 45.06
N ASN A 589 3.10 8.32 44.10
CA ASN A 589 2.69 7.08 43.40
C ASN A 589 3.46 6.94 42.08
N ALA A 590 3.67 5.71 41.63
CA ALA A 590 4.44 5.38 40.43
C ALA A 590 3.66 5.72 39.14
N HIS A 591 3.39 7.01 38.94
CA HIS A 591 2.59 7.54 37.84
C HIS A 591 3.40 8.51 36.97
N GLY A 592 3.36 8.31 35.65
CA GLY A 592 4.09 9.13 34.68
C GLY A 592 5.59 9.23 35.02
N SER A 593 6.14 10.45 34.92
CA SER A 593 7.55 10.72 35.22
C SER A 593 8.00 10.36 36.65
N MET A 594 7.08 10.24 37.62
CA MET A 594 7.43 9.88 38.99
C MET A 594 7.79 8.39 39.14
N ALA A 595 7.34 7.54 38.22
CA ALA A 595 7.68 6.11 38.21
C ALA A 595 9.17 5.86 37.90
N GLU A 596 9.82 6.81 37.24
CA GLU A 596 11.24 6.72 36.84
C GLU A 596 12.20 7.14 37.96
N LEU A 597 11.69 7.81 39.00
CA LEU A 597 12.52 8.29 40.09
C LEU A 597 12.96 7.14 41.01
N PRO A 598 14.18 7.21 41.59
CA PRO A 598 14.73 6.10 42.34
C PRO A 598 13.94 5.83 43.63
N SER A 599 13.46 4.60 43.77
CA SER A 599 12.66 4.13 44.92
C SER A 599 13.44 4.09 46.24
N ASP A 600 14.75 4.27 46.18
CA ASP A 600 15.62 4.34 47.35
C ASP A 600 15.82 5.79 47.84
N ALA A 601 15.38 6.80 47.06
CA ALA A 601 15.38 8.23 47.39
C ALA A 601 13.99 8.79 47.74
N LEU A 602 12.93 8.04 47.44
CA LEU A 602 11.53 8.42 47.65
C LEU A 602 10.76 7.25 48.25
N TRP A 603 9.58 7.53 48.83
CA TRP A 603 8.61 6.47 49.08
C TRP A 603 7.70 6.32 47.87
N LEU A 604 7.97 5.32 47.03
CA LEU A 604 7.22 5.04 45.81
C LEU A 604 6.07 4.05 46.09
N LEU A 605 4.84 4.56 46.08
CA LEU A 605 3.62 3.74 46.08
C LEU A 605 3.39 3.16 44.67
N PRO A 606 2.68 2.02 44.55
CA PRO A 606 2.17 1.57 43.25
C PRO A 606 1.33 2.64 42.55
N ASP A 607 1.22 2.60 41.22
CA ASP A 607 0.42 3.57 40.46
C ASP A 607 -1.03 3.65 40.98
N THR A 608 -1.65 2.49 41.10
CA THR A 608 -2.90 2.28 41.84
C THR A 608 -2.61 1.77 43.25
N PHE A 609 -2.85 2.63 44.25
CA PHE A 609 -2.58 2.33 45.65
C PHE A 609 -3.85 2.35 46.51
N SER A 610 -3.84 1.55 47.57
CA SER A 610 -4.89 1.54 48.58
C SER A 610 -4.69 2.66 49.60
N GLU A 611 -5.78 3.08 50.26
CA GLU A 611 -5.70 4.05 51.35
C GLU A 611 -4.78 3.56 52.47
N ALA A 612 -4.82 2.26 52.80
CA ALA A 612 -3.97 1.64 53.82
C ALA A 612 -2.47 1.79 53.52
N GLN A 613 -2.06 1.69 52.24
CA GLN A 613 -0.65 1.88 51.84
C GLN A 613 -0.19 3.32 52.02
N LEU A 614 -1.04 4.31 51.71
CA LEU A 614 -0.71 5.72 51.92
C LEU A 614 -0.67 6.06 53.42
N ILE A 615 -1.59 5.51 54.23
CA ILE A 615 -1.59 5.65 55.69
C ILE A 615 -0.32 5.04 56.28
N ASP A 616 0.09 3.85 55.82
CA ASP A 616 1.31 3.19 56.28
C ASP A 616 2.55 4.01 55.97
N ALA A 617 2.65 4.55 54.75
CA ALA A 617 3.74 5.43 54.35
C ALA A 617 3.83 6.70 55.23
N LEU A 618 2.69 7.37 55.45
CA LEU A 618 2.60 8.54 56.33
C LEU A 618 3.00 8.21 57.77
N THR A 619 2.47 7.11 58.32
CA THR A 619 2.68 6.70 59.71
C THR A 619 4.13 6.26 59.94
N THR A 620 4.69 5.51 59.00
CA THR A 620 6.08 5.04 59.07
C THR A 620 7.04 6.22 58.98
N LEU A 621 6.86 7.11 58.00
CA LEU A 621 7.72 8.28 57.89
C LEU A 621 7.53 9.22 59.07
N TRP A 622 6.39 9.27 59.75
CA TRP A 622 6.25 10.01 61.01
C TRP A 622 7.03 9.38 62.17
N ARG A 623 6.96 8.06 62.33
CA ARG A 623 7.57 7.32 63.45
C ARG A 623 9.07 7.06 63.31
N GLU A 624 9.62 7.08 62.09
CA GLU A 624 11.01 6.69 61.82
C GLU A 624 11.88 7.85 61.30
N PRO A 625 12.49 8.68 62.17
CA PRO A 625 13.36 9.77 61.76
C PRO A 625 14.56 9.34 60.91
N ALA A 626 15.17 8.18 61.22
CA ALA A 626 16.32 7.68 60.47
C ALA A 626 15.96 7.37 59.01
N ARG A 627 14.76 6.85 58.77
CA ARG A 627 14.25 6.58 57.42
C ARG A 627 14.01 7.87 56.64
N ARG A 628 13.42 8.89 57.29
CA ARG A 628 13.30 10.24 56.71
C ARG A 628 14.67 10.80 56.29
N SER A 629 15.64 10.81 57.21
CA SER A 629 16.98 11.33 56.92
C SER A 629 17.66 10.59 55.76
N THR A 630 17.49 9.27 55.68
CA THR A 630 18.05 8.46 54.60
C THR A 630 17.45 8.79 53.24
N LEU A 631 16.11 8.85 53.16
CA LEU A 631 15.40 9.21 51.92
C LEU A 631 15.77 10.63 51.48
N GLY A 632 15.73 11.60 52.40
CA GLY A 632 16.09 13.00 52.11
C GLY A 632 17.52 13.17 51.59
N ALA A 633 18.50 12.48 52.21
CA ALA A 633 19.90 12.53 51.78
C ALA A 633 20.10 11.93 50.37
N ARG A 634 19.45 10.79 50.09
CA ARG A 634 19.50 10.16 48.76
C ARG A 634 18.81 11.01 47.70
N ALA A 635 17.69 11.66 48.04
CA ALA A 635 17.00 12.59 47.16
C ALA A 635 17.91 13.77 46.75
N GLN A 636 18.61 14.40 47.70
CA GLN A 636 19.57 15.45 47.38
C GLN A 636 20.76 14.96 46.56
N GLN A 637 21.28 13.77 46.86
CA GLN A 637 22.34 13.15 46.07
C GLN A 637 21.90 12.91 44.62
N HIS A 638 20.66 12.46 44.42
CA HIS A 638 20.09 12.28 43.08
C HIS A 638 20.01 13.62 42.33
N ILE A 639 19.48 14.68 42.95
CA ILE A 639 19.43 16.02 42.34
C ILE A 639 20.82 16.52 41.97
N ARG A 640 21.80 16.41 42.89
CA ARG A 640 23.19 16.83 42.63
C ARG A 640 23.85 16.03 41.50
N SER A 641 23.57 14.74 41.39
CA SER A 641 24.24 13.88 40.40
C SER A 641 23.58 13.88 39.02
N GLN A 642 22.26 14.08 38.93
CA GLN A 642 21.49 13.96 37.68
C GLN A 642 20.91 15.28 37.17
N HIS A 643 20.41 16.15 38.05
CA HIS A 643 19.62 17.33 37.67
C HIS A 643 20.41 18.64 37.73
N GLN A 644 21.67 18.64 38.19
CA GLN A 644 22.46 19.87 38.31
C GLN A 644 22.66 20.56 36.94
N PRO A 645 22.61 21.91 36.87
CA PRO A 645 22.64 22.65 35.59
C PRO A 645 23.81 22.31 34.68
N ARG A 646 25.00 22.18 35.25
CA ARG A 646 26.23 21.84 34.51
C ARG A 646 26.09 20.52 33.75
N ARG A 647 25.60 19.46 34.40
CA ARG A 647 25.42 18.15 33.78
C ARG A 647 24.36 18.21 32.69
N CYS A 648 23.22 18.86 32.97
CA CYS A 648 22.18 19.03 31.97
C CYS A 648 22.73 19.77 30.74
N ALA A 649 23.45 20.88 30.92
CA ALA A 649 24.06 21.64 29.83
C ALA A 649 25.05 20.82 28.98
N ASP A 650 25.86 19.95 29.61
CA ASP A 650 26.76 19.03 28.90
C ASP A 650 25.96 18.01 28.04
N LEU A 651 24.86 17.46 28.57
CA LEU A 651 23.95 16.58 27.81
C LEU A 651 23.21 17.33 26.68
N TYR A 652 22.86 18.59 26.89
CA TYR A 652 22.27 19.45 25.87
C TYR A 652 23.23 19.63 24.69
N ALA A 653 24.50 19.92 24.97
CA ALA A 653 25.52 20.07 23.93
C ALA A 653 25.70 18.77 23.14
N GLU A 654 25.75 17.61 23.81
CA GLU A 654 25.80 16.30 23.14
C GLU A 654 24.58 16.07 22.23
N ALA A 655 23.37 16.34 22.73
CA ALA A 655 22.14 16.17 21.96
C ALA A 655 22.06 17.12 20.76
N ILE A 656 22.43 18.39 20.92
CA ILE A 656 22.44 19.39 19.84
C ILE A 656 23.42 18.98 18.75
N GLU A 657 24.68 18.70 19.10
CA GLU A 657 25.68 18.34 18.10
C GLU A 657 25.38 17.01 17.41
N GLY A 658 24.87 16.02 18.16
CA GLY A 658 24.44 14.74 17.59
C GLY A 658 23.30 14.90 16.57
N ALA A 659 22.29 15.71 16.89
CA ALA A 659 21.16 15.95 16.00
C ALA A 659 21.57 16.68 14.71
N TYR A 660 22.43 17.70 14.81
CA TYR A 660 22.89 18.44 13.63
C TYR A 660 23.80 17.60 12.73
N ALA A 661 24.67 16.75 13.30
CA ALA A 661 25.47 15.80 12.52
C ALA A 661 24.59 14.80 11.75
N GLN A 662 23.51 14.31 12.37
CA GLN A 662 22.55 13.43 11.68
C GLN A 662 21.74 14.18 10.61
N ALA A 663 21.40 15.45 10.86
CA ALA A 663 20.61 16.27 9.95
C ALA A 663 21.35 16.66 8.65
N GLU A 664 22.69 16.54 8.60
CA GLU A 664 23.47 16.78 7.37
C GLU A 664 23.06 15.84 6.22
N ASN A 665 22.59 14.64 6.55
CA ASN A 665 22.12 13.64 5.57
C ASN A 665 20.59 13.63 5.40
N SER A 666 19.88 14.64 5.90
CA SER A 666 18.42 14.75 5.78
C SER A 666 17.99 15.86 4.80
N LEU A 667 16.68 16.11 4.69
CA LEU A 667 16.15 17.24 3.91
C LEU A 667 16.76 18.57 4.36
N TYR A 668 17.04 18.72 5.66
CA TYR A 668 17.69 19.91 6.21
C TYR A 668 19.08 20.13 5.59
N GLY A 669 19.95 19.12 5.64
CA GLY A 669 21.30 19.23 5.06
C GLY A 669 21.27 19.49 3.55
N LEU A 670 20.33 18.87 2.83
CA LEU A 670 20.13 19.13 1.41
C LEU A 670 19.69 20.57 1.15
N MET A 671 18.75 21.11 1.93
CA MET A 671 18.33 22.51 1.83
C MET A 671 19.47 23.50 2.13
N GLN A 672 20.42 23.13 3.00
CA GLN A 672 21.63 23.93 3.25
C GLN A 672 22.66 23.85 2.10
N ALA A 673 22.69 22.73 1.39
CA ALA A 673 23.63 22.51 0.27
C ALA A 673 23.14 23.13 -1.05
N LEU A 674 21.83 23.10 -1.32
CA LEU A 674 21.24 23.56 -2.59
C LEU A 674 21.66 24.99 -2.99
N PRO A 675 21.68 26.00 -2.09
CA PRO A 675 22.08 27.37 -2.45
C PRO A 675 23.55 27.51 -2.87
N ARG A 676 24.39 26.50 -2.57
CA ARG A 676 25.83 26.51 -2.89
C ARG A 676 26.13 25.94 -4.29
N LEU A 677 25.13 25.40 -4.98
CA LEU A 677 25.28 24.89 -6.35
C LEU A 677 25.40 26.05 -7.35
N GLU A 678 26.37 25.98 -8.26
CA GLU A 678 26.70 27.09 -9.18
C GLU A 678 25.62 27.41 -10.24
N ALA A 679 24.67 26.50 -10.48
CA ALA A 679 23.65 26.65 -11.54
C ALA A 679 22.26 26.90 -10.96
N SER A 680 21.68 28.07 -11.24
CA SER A 680 20.27 28.35 -10.93
C SER A 680 19.35 27.52 -11.81
N LEU A 681 18.38 26.84 -11.20
CA LEU A 681 17.33 26.14 -11.95
C LEU A 681 16.34 27.16 -12.56
N PRO A 682 15.83 26.91 -13.77
CA PRO A 682 14.69 27.63 -14.30
C PRO A 682 13.46 27.51 -13.37
N PRO A 683 12.62 28.56 -13.22
CA PRO A 683 11.48 28.55 -12.31
C PRO A 683 10.53 27.35 -12.47
N GLU A 684 10.37 26.85 -13.69
CA GLU A 684 9.53 25.71 -14.04
C GLU A 684 10.05 24.36 -13.49
N GLU A 685 11.31 24.26 -13.09
CA GLU A 685 11.89 23.05 -12.50
C GLU A 685 11.73 22.99 -10.97
N TYR A 686 11.43 24.11 -10.29
CA TYR A 686 11.23 24.11 -8.83
C TYR A 686 10.11 23.18 -8.36
N PRO A 687 8.92 23.10 -9.00
CA PRO A 687 7.90 22.14 -8.61
C PRO A 687 8.36 20.69 -8.75
N ARG A 688 9.18 20.38 -9.76
CA ARG A 688 9.75 19.04 -9.95
C ARG A 688 10.77 18.71 -8.87
N LEU A 689 11.65 19.66 -8.54
CA LEU A 689 12.58 19.52 -7.43
C LEU A 689 11.83 19.34 -6.11
N ALA A 690 10.84 20.18 -5.81
CA ALA A 690 10.03 20.08 -4.59
C ALA A 690 9.30 18.73 -4.49
N ASN A 691 8.71 18.25 -5.58
CA ASN A 691 8.07 16.94 -5.62
C ASN A 691 9.07 15.79 -5.44
N ALA A 692 10.27 15.91 -6.04
CA ALA A 692 11.34 14.94 -5.83
C ALA A 692 11.81 14.93 -4.37
N LEU A 693 11.98 16.09 -3.73
CA LEU A 693 12.32 16.20 -2.32
C LEU A 693 11.24 15.56 -1.44
N ALA A 694 9.98 15.94 -1.62
CA ALA A 694 8.86 15.37 -0.85
C ALA A 694 8.74 13.84 -1.03
N THR A 695 8.99 13.34 -2.24
CA THR A 695 8.96 11.90 -2.54
C THR A 695 10.10 11.14 -1.84
N ASN A 696 11.30 11.74 -1.74
CA ASN A 696 12.47 11.06 -1.19
C ASN A 696 12.67 11.29 0.32
N PHE A 697 12.06 12.33 0.89
CA PHE A 697 12.15 12.68 2.31
C PHE A 697 10.76 12.67 2.97
N PRO A 698 10.16 11.48 3.23
CA PRO A 698 8.89 11.40 3.95
C PRO A 698 9.00 12.02 5.35
N PRO A 699 7.94 12.67 5.86
CA PRO A 699 7.91 13.22 7.20
C PRO A 699 8.09 12.12 8.26
N GLN A 700 8.82 12.39 9.36
CA GLN A 700 9.02 11.44 10.45
C GLN A 700 8.59 12.04 11.80
N PRO A 701 7.91 11.29 12.70
CA PRO A 701 7.45 9.91 12.53
C PRO A 701 6.29 9.81 11.53
N ARG A 702 6.33 8.78 10.67
CA ARG A 702 5.29 8.54 9.66
C ARG A 702 4.33 7.42 10.08
N ARG A 703 3.04 7.64 9.83
CA ARG A 703 2.03 6.56 9.74
C ARG A 703 1.88 6.14 8.28
N ARG A 704 1.77 4.83 8.02
CA ARG A 704 1.50 4.33 6.66
C ARG A 704 0.11 4.79 6.23
N GLN A 705 -0.07 5.13 4.96
CA GLN A 705 -1.34 5.60 4.45
C GLN A 705 -2.13 4.46 3.82
N LEU A 706 -3.41 4.38 4.16
CA LEU A 706 -4.41 3.62 3.43
C LEU A 706 -5.31 4.63 2.71
N LEU A 707 -5.14 4.70 1.38
CA LEU A 707 -5.84 5.62 0.51
C LEU A 707 -7.09 4.94 -0.06
N LEU A 708 -8.26 5.46 0.25
CA LEU A 708 -9.55 4.91 -0.18
C LEU A 708 -10.12 5.74 -1.33
N ASP A 709 -10.27 5.13 -2.52
CA ASP A 709 -10.83 5.83 -3.67
C ASP A 709 -12.34 6.06 -3.51
N VAL A 710 -12.73 7.34 -3.49
CA VAL A 710 -14.11 7.82 -3.43
C VAL A 710 -14.44 8.71 -4.62
N SER A 711 -13.75 8.52 -5.75
CA SER A 711 -13.87 9.39 -6.94
C SER A 711 -15.29 9.56 -7.45
N ALA A 712 -16.12 8.50 -7.42
CA ALA A 712 -17.51 8.59 -7.85
C ALA A 712 -18.34 9.36 -6.82
N LEU A 713 -18.24 8.97 -5.54
CA LEU A 713 -18.97 9.62 -4.44
C LEU A 713 -18.65 11.12 -4.29
N ALA A 714 -17.38 11.50 -4.47
CA ALA A 714 -16.94 12.88 -4.32
C ALA A 714 -17.45 13.80 -5.43
N GLN A 715 -17.69 13.25 -6.63
CA GLN A 715 -18.13 14.01 -7.81
C GLN A 715 -19.65 14.00 -7.96
N ASN A 716 -20.27 12.81 -7.97
CA ASN A 716 -21.69 12.63 -8.23
C ASN A 716 -22.23 11.47 -7.38
N ASP A 717 -22.91 11.75 -6.25
CA ASP A 717 -23.62 10.70 -5.49
C ASP A 717 -24.94 10.33 -6.19
N LEU A 718 -24.89 9.32 -7.06
CA LEU A 718 -26.02 8.83 -7.84
C LEU A 718 -26.98 7.93 -7.03
N LYS A 719 -26.64 7.68 -5.76
CA LYS A 719 -27.35 6.80 -4.81
C LYS A 719 -27.63 5.41 -5.42
N THR A 720 -26.58 4.80 -5.96
CA THR A 720 -26.56 3.43 -6.50
C THR A 720 -26.24 2.41 -5.40
N GLY A 721 -26.38 1.12 -5.72
CA GLY A 721 -25.97 0.05 -4.80
C GLY A 721 -24.48 0.05 -4.50
N ILE A 722 -23.65 0.27 -5.52
CA ILE A 722 -22.18 0.39 -5.41
C ILE A 722 -21.81 1.51 -4.43
N GLU A 723 -22.36 2.70 -4.61
CA GLU A 723 -22.09 3.86 -3.73
C GLU A 723 -22.57 3.65 -2.30
N ARG A 724 -23.66 2.88 -2.09
CA ARG A 724 -24.08 2.49 -0.74
C ARG A 724 -23.01 1.62 -0.05
N VAL A 725 -22.45 0.65 -0.77
CA VAL A 725 -21.35 -0.19 -0.27
C VAL A 725 -20.11 0.67 0.00
N THR A 726 -19.72 1.54 -0.93
CA THR A 726 -18.56 2.43 -0.76
C THR A 726 -18.71 3.28 0.50
N ARG A 727 -19.88 3.92 0.72
CA ARG A 727 -20.11 4.73 1.93
C ARG A 727 -19.97 3.93 3.21
N ALA A 728 -20.60 2.75 3.26
CA ALA A 728 -20.58 1.92 4.45
C ALA A 728 -19.15 1.44 4.78
N LEU A 729 -18.38 0.97 3.78
CA LEU A 729 -17.00 0.58 3.99
C LEU A 729 -16.09 1.77 4.34
N LEU A 730 -16.24 2.89 3.64
CA LEU A 730 -15.49 4.12 3.91
C LEU A 730 -15.67 4.56 5.36
N GLU A 731 -16.91 4.65 5.82
CA GLU A 731 -17.22 5.03 7.20
C GLU A 731 -16.56 4.08 8.19
N GLN A 732 -16.77 2.78 8.05
CA GLN A 732 -16.26 1.81 9.03
C GLN A 732 -14.73 1.77 9.05
N ILE A 733 -14.06 1.88 7.90
CA ILE A 733 -12.59 1.90 7.82
C ILE A 733 -12.02 3.20 8.38
N VAL A 734 -12.65 4.35 8.12
CA VAL A 734 -12.19 5.66 8.62
C VAL A 734 -12.41 5.80 10.12
N LEU A 735 -13.52 5.28 10.67
CA LEU A 735 -13.82 5.34 12.09
C LEU A 735 -13.06 4.30 12.92
N ASN A 736 -12.64 3.19 12.30
CA ASN A 736 -11.87 2.12 12.93
C ASN A 736 -10.55 1.87 12.17
N PRO A 737 -9.65 2.87 12.10
CA PRO A 737 -8.42 2.76 11.33
C PRO A 737 -7.49 1.70 11.94
N PRO A 738 -6.79 0.89 11.12
CA PRO A 738 -5.79 -0.05 11.61
C PRO A 738 -4.66 0.63 12.40
N ALA A 739 -4.13 -0.05 13.40
CA ALA A 739 -3.04 0.51 14.22
C ALA A 739 -1.80 0.84 13.37
N GLY A 740 -1.27 2.05 13.51
CA GLY A 740 -0.11 2.53 12.74
C GLY A 740 -0.43 3.04 11.33
N TRP A 741 -1.71 3.07 10.94
CA TRP A 741 -2.17 3.58 9.66
C TRP A 741 -2.88 4.94 9.80
N ALA A 742 -2.72 5.78 8.77
CA ALA A 742 -3.54 6.95 8.51
C ALA A 742 -4.48 6.60 7.34
N VAL A 743 -5.78 6.62 7.59
CA VAL A 743 -6.79 6.35 6.57
C VAL A 743 -7.25 7.67 5.97
N GLU A 744 -7.15 7.79 4.65
CA GLU A 744 -7.48 9.00 3.90
C GLU A 744 -8.34 8.64 2.70
N ALA A 745 -9.43 9.38 2.50
CA ALA A 745 -10.21 9.29 1.27
C ALA A 745 -9.51 10.11 0.16
N VAL A 746 -9.52 9.61 -1.07
CA VAL A 746 -8.89 10.25 -2.23
C VAL A 746 -9.81 10.23 -3.43
N TYR A 747 -9.62 11.19 -4.35
CA TYR A 747 -10.38 11.25 -5.59
C TYR A 747 -9.49 11.68 -6.77
N ALA A 748 -9.91 11.30 -7.98
CA ALA A 748 -9.31 11.71 -9.24
C ALA A 748 -10.38 12.02 -10.29
N THR A 749 -9.98 12.69 -11.37
CA THR A 749 -10.82 12.97 -12.53
C THR A 749 -10.21 12.35 -13.79
N SER A 750 -10.96 12.30 -14.89
CA SER A 750 -10.43 11.83 -16.18
C SER A 750 -9.59 12.89 -16.90
N GLU A 751 -9.70 14.16 -16.51
CA GLU A 751 -9.03 15.28 -17.18
C GLU A 751 -7.64 15.59 -16.61
N GLN A 752 -7.40 15.24 -15.34
CA GLN A 752 -6.16 15.55 -14.64
C GLN A 752 -5.48 14.27 -14.14
N ALA A 753 -4.21 14.08 -14.49
CA ALA A 753 -3.41 13.00 -13.94
C ALA A 753 -3.10 13.22 -12.45
N GLY A 754 -3.22 12.16 -11.66
CA GLY A 754 -2.97 12.14 -10.22
C GLY A 754 -4.24 12.18 -9.37
N TYR A 755 -4.08 11.84 -8.10
CA TYR A 755 -5.14 11.88 -7.08
C TYR A 755 -4.97 13.09 -6.17
N ARG A 756 -6.09 13.53 -5.57
CA ARG A 756 -6.14 14.52 -4.50
C ARG A 756 -6.79 13.91 -3.25
N TYR A 757 -6.41 14.36 -2.07
CA TYR A 757 -7.13 14.03 -0.84
C TYR A 757 -8.56 14.55 -0.92
N ALA A 758 -9.54 13.79 -0.44
CA ALA A 758 -10.97 14.11 -0.51
C ALA A 758 -11.49 14.68 0.83
N ARG A 759 -10.73 15.57 1.48
CA ARG A 759 -11.02 16.04 2.85
C ARG A 759 -12.26 16.92 2.91
N GLN A 760 -12.46 17.76 1.88
CA GLN A 760 -13.69 18.55 1.74
C GLN A 760 -14.92 17.66 1.59
N PHE A 761 -14.80 16.54 0.88
CA PHE A 761 -15.86 15.54 0.79
C PHE A 761 -16.10 14.88 2.16
N MET A 762 -15.06 14.47 2.88
CA MET A 762 -15.20 13.87 4.21
C MET A 762 -15.85 14.81 5.24
N CYS A 763 -15.56 16.11 5.20
CA CYS A 763 -16.24 17.09 6.05
C CYS A 763 -17.75 17.11 5.78
N ARG A 764 -18.17 17.12 4.50
CA ARG A 764 -19.59 17.00 4.13
C ARG A 764 -20.19 15.66 4.52
N PHE A 765 -19.42 14.58 4.37
CA PHE A 765 -19.83 13.22 4.70
C PHE A 765 -20.17 13.07 6.20
N PHE A 766 -19.34 13.64 7.09
CA PHE A 766 -19.58 13.63 8.53
C PHE A 766 -20.44 14.79 9.05
N GLY A 767 -20.91 15.69 8.16
CA GLY A 767 -21.71 16.85 8.57
C GLY A 767 -20.96 17.89 9.40
N ILE A 768 -19.64 18.03 9.23
CA ILE A 768 -18.79 18.97 9.96
C ILE A 768 -18.31 20.13 9.07
N PRO A 769 -17.96 21.30 9.64
CA PRO A 769 -17.38 22.42 8.88
C PRO A 769 -16.11 22.00 8.14
N GLY A 770 -15.90 22.51 6.92
CA GLY A 770 -14.76 22.15 6.05
C GLY A 770 -13.73 23.27 5.84
N ASP A 771 -13.93 24.45 6.42
CA ASP A 771 -13.08 25.65 6.25
C ASP A 771 -11.64 25.47 6.76
N TRP A 772 -11.41 24.46 7.60
CA TRP A 772 -10.10 24.10 8.11
C TRP A 772 -9.31 23.12 7.23
N SER A 773 -9.88 22.58 6.15
CA SER A 773 -9.27 21.51 5.36
C SER A 773 -9.05 21.91 3.90
N GLU A 774 -8.10 21.27 3.22
CA GLU A 774 -7.89 21.43 1.77
C GLU A 774 -7.60 20.09 1.08
N ASP A 775 -8.00 20.00 -0.18
CA ASP A 775 -7.81 18.82 -1.03
C ASP A 775 -6.49 18.93 -1.78
N ALA A 776 -5.36 18.70 -1.10
CA ALA A 776 -4.02 18.75 -1.69
C ALA A 776 -3.74 17.54 -2.62
N PRO A 777 -2.76 17.62 -3.55
CA PRO A 777 -2.29 16.45 -4.30
C PRO A 777 -1.79 15.35 -3.37
N VAL A 778 -2.13 14.10 -3.68
CA VAL A 778 -1.72 12.94 -2.87
C VAL A 778 -0.22 12.71 -2.97
N GLN A 779 0.41 12.54 -1.83
CA GLN A 779 1.79 12.05 -1.72
C GLN A 779 1.78 10.62 -1.21
N VAL A 780 2.58 9.77 -1.84
CA VAL A 780 2.73 8.37 -1.49
C VAL A 780 4.19 8.02 -1.32
N TRP A 781 4.43 7.04 -0.46
CA TRP A 781 5.75 6.50 -0.22
C TRP A 781 5.68 4.99 -0.04
N GLN A 782 6.84 4.33 0.00
CA GLN A 782 6.94 2.90 0.18
C GLN A 782 6.09 2.42 1.38
N GLY A 783 5.37 1.32 1.17
CA GLY A 783 4.52 0.67 2.17
C GLY A 783 3.14 1.30 2.36
N ASP A 784 2.81 2.38 1.64
CA ASP A 784 1.42 2.86 1.53
C ASP A 784 0.58 1.90 0.68
N ILE A 785 -0.74 1.98 0.83
CA ILE A 785 -1.69 1.19 0.09
C ILE A 785 -2.75 2.10 -0.52
N PHE A 786 -3.07 1.87 -1.79
CA PHE A 786 -4.27 2.38 -2.44
C PHE A 786 -5.29 1.26 -2.56
N PHE A 787 -6.52 1.53 -2.12
CA PHE A 787 -7.65 0.64 -2.26
C PHE A 787 -8.81 1.36 -2.95
N GLY A 788 -9.03 0.98 -4.21
CA GLY A 788 -10.10 1.50 -5.05
C GLY A 788 -11.45 0.93 -4.64
N LEU A 789 -12.23 1.66 -3.84
CA LEU A 789 -13.57 1.23 -3.45
C LEU A 789 -14.57 1.49 -4.59
N ASP A 790 -14.51 2.65 -5.24
CA ASP A 790 -15.46 3.02 -6.28
C ASP A 790 -15.25 2.30 -7.62
N PHE A 791 -16.35 2.10 -8.36
CA PHE A 791 -16.33 1.70 -9.77
C PHE A 791 -16.42 2.93 -10.68
N HIS A 792 -15.34 3.25 -11.40
CA HIS A 792 -15.32 4.34 -12.38
C HIS A 792 -14.60 3.93 -13.69
N PRO A 793 -15.33 3.55 -14.75
CA PRO A 793 -14.75 2.93 -15.94
C PRO A 793 -13.93 3.87 -16.83
N HIS A 794 -13.99 5.18 -16.60
CA HIS A 794 -13.20 6.18 -17.32
C HIS A 794 -12.04 6.80 -16.50
N VAL A 795 -12.23 7.07 -15.20
CA VAL A 795 -11.19 7.66 -14.35
C VAL A 795 -10.07 6.66 -14.11
N ILE A 796 -10.39 5.41 -13.74
CA ILE A 796 -9.34 4.42 -13.41
C ILE A 796 -8.40 4.15 -14.60
N PRO A 797 -8.88 3.90 -15.84
CA PRO A 797 -7.98 3.78 -16.99
C PRO A 797 -7.15 5.03 -17.29
N ALA A 798 -7.71 6.23 -17.06
CA ALA A 798 -6.96 7.48 -17.25
C ALA A 798 -5.81 7.64 -16.24
N GLN A 799 -5.89 6.96 -15.09
CA GLN A 799 -4.90 7.02 -14.01
C GLN A 799 -3.89 5.86 -14.01
N GLU A 800 -3.89 4.98 -15.02
CA GLU A 800 -2.98 3.83 -15.09
C GLU A 800 -1.49 4.23 -14.91
N GLY A 801 -1.07 5.34 -15.53
CA GLY A 801 0.29 5.88 -15.36
C GLY A 801 0.61 6.29 -13.92
N THR A 802 -0.37 6.82 -13.19
CA THR A 802 -0.25 7.18 -11.76
C THR A 802 -0.05 5.93 -10.91
N PHE A 803 -0.88 4.89 -11.12
CA PHE A 803 -0.75 3.64 -10.35
C PHE A 803 0.59 2.94 -10.62
N ASN A 804 1.03 2.90 -11.88
CA ASN A 804 2.36 2.35 -12.21
C ASN A 804 3.49 3.14 -11.54
N ALA A 805 3.40 4.47 -11.49
CA ALA A 805 4.36 5.30 -10.78
C ALA A 805 4.35 5.05 -9.26
N TRP A 806 3.17 4.81 -8.67
CA TRP A 806 3.03 4.48 -7.25
C TRP A 806 3.59 3.08 -6.93
N ARG A 807 3.28 2.07 -7.75
CA ARG A 807 3.82 0.71 -7.62
C ARG A 807 5.34 0.68 -7.72
N ASN A 808 5.92 1.44 -8.65
CA ASN A 808 7.38 1.60 -8.76
C ASN A 808 8.01 2.25 -7.50
N ARG A 809 7.23 2.91 -6.66
CA ARG A 809 7.66 3.46 -5.35
C ARG A 809 7.39 2.51 -4.18
N GLY A 810 6.86 1.31 -4.43
CA GLY A 810 6.51 0.33 -3.41
C GLY A 810 5.17 0.57 -2.73
N VAL A 811 4.21 1.20 -3.43
CA VAL A 811 2.80 1.27 -3.01
C VAL A 811 2.06 0.07 -3.56
N SER A 812 1.24 -0.59 -2.74
CA SER A 812 0.36 -1.66 -3.22
C SER A 812 -0.99 -1.08 -3.68
N VAL A 813 -1.49 -1.55 -4.81
CA VAL A 813 -2.69 -1.03 -5.46
C VAL A 813 -3.71 -2.15 -5.64
N TYR A 814 -4.83 -2.03 -4.93
CA TYR A 814 -5.97 -2.96 -4.94
C TYR A 814 -7.25 -2.28 -5.42
N PHE A 815 -8.15 -3.05 -6.02
CA PHE A 815 -9.48 -2.58 -6.44
C PHE A 815 -10.59 -3.52 -5.98
N MET A 816 -11.74 -2.96 -5.62
CA MET A 816 -12.95 -3.73 -5.36
C MET A 816 -13.64 -4.08 -6.68
N VAL A 817 -14.10 -5.32 -6.81
CA VAL A 817 -14.84 -5.82 -7.98
C VAL A 817 -16.23 -6.27 -7.54
N TYR A 818 -17.23 -5.53 -8.02
CA TYR A 818 -18.62 -5.76 -7.65
C TYR A 818 -19.24 -6.88 -8.47
N ASP A 819 -19.03 -6.87 -9.78
CA ASP A 819 -19.48 -7.90 -10.70
C ASP A 819 -18.78 -7.73 -12.06
N LEU A 820 -18.88 -8.75 -12.92
CA LEU A 820 -18.39 -8.72 -14.30
C LEU A 820 -19.56 -8.68 -15.32
N LEU A 821 -20.77 -8.38 -14.86
CA LEU A 821 -22.00 -8.57 -15.64
C LEU A 821 -22.04 -7.74 -16.94
N PRO A 822 -21.54 -6.49 -17.02
CA PRO A 822 -21.50 -5.76 -18.29
C PRO A 822 -20.66 -6.45 -19.37
N VAL A 823 -19.71 -7.30 -18.97
CA VAL A 823 -18.85 -8.06 -19.90
C VAL A 823 -19.43 -9.45 -20.17
N LEU A 824 -20.01 -10.10 -19.16
CA LEU A 824 -20.56 -11.45 -19.27
C LEU A 824 -21.97 -11.50 -19.89
N MET A 825 -22.75 -10.43 -19.75
CA MET A 825 -24.14 -10.33 -20.22
C MET A 825 -24.39 -8.97 -20.93
N PRO A 826 -23.64 -8.61 -21.96
CA PRO A 826 -23.71 -7.26 -22.55
C PRO A 826 -25.11 -6.90 -23.12
N GLU A 827 -25.91 -7.89 -23.49
CA GLU A 827 -27.26 -7.73 -24.05
C GLU A 827 -28.29 -7.16 -23.07
N VAL A 828 -28.04 -7.26 -21.76
CA VAL A 828 -28.92 -6.72 -20.72
C VAL A 828 -28.43 -5.36 -20.18
N PHE A 829 -27.36 -4.78 -20.73
CA PHE A 829 -26.82 -3.47 -20.34
C PHE A 829 -26.90 -2.45 -21.49
N PRO A 830 -26.77 -1.13 -21.21
CA PRO A 830 -26.72 -0.10 -22.24
C PRO A 830 -25.50 -0.24 -23.17
N GLU A 831 -25.64 0.25 -24.40
CA GLU A 831 -24.55 0.35 -25.38
C GLU A 831 -23.35 1.12 -24.79
N GLY A 832 -22.12 0.61 -24.98
CA GLY A 832 -20.89 1.19 -24.42
C GLY A 832 -20.52 0.69 -23.02
N ALA A 833 -21.43 0.05 -22.29
CA ALA A 833 -21.15 -0.45 -20.92
C ALA A 833 -20.09 -1.56 -20.91
N LYS A 834 -20.15 -2.46 -21.88
CA LYS A 834 -19.19 -3.56 -22.06
C LYS A 834 -17.78 -3.01 -22.27
N GLU A 835 -17.60 -2.08 -23.20
CA GLU A 835 -16.30 -1.53 -23.57
C GLU A 835 -15.67 -0.77 -22.40
N GLY A 836 -16.47 0.03 -21.70
CA GLY A 836 -16.02 0.75 -20.51
C GLY A 836 -15.61 -0.19 -19.38
N HIS A 837 -16.42 -1.21 -19.08
CA HIS A 837 -16.13 -2.18 -18.02
C HIS A 837 -14.94 -3.08 -18.37
N GLN A 838 -14.82 -3.51 -19.62
CA GLN A 838 -13.68 -4.31 -20.09
C GLN A 838 -12.36 -3.53 -19.98
N ARG A 839 -12.36 -2.24 -20.37
CA ARG A 839 -11.18 -1.38 -20.23
C ARG A 839 -10.78 -1.19 -18.76
N TRP A 840 -11.77 -1.06 -17.89
CA TRP A 840 -11.57 -1.01 -16.45
C TRP A 840 -10.95 -2.30 -15.91
N LEU A 841 -11.51 -3.47 -16.25
CA LEU A 841 -10.96 -4.78 -15.87
C LEU A 841 -9.51 -4.95 -16.35
N GLN A 842 -9.21 -4.61 -17.60
CA GLN A 842 -7.84 -4.64 -18.13
C GLN A 842 -6.88 -3.77 -17.31
N THR A 843 -7.31 -2.56 -16.94
CA THR A 843 -6.48 -1.64 -16.15
C THR A 843 -6.21 -2.18 -14.74
N ILE A 844 -7.25 -2.60 -14.01
CA ILE A 844 -7.07 -3.05 -12.63
C ILE A 844 -6.31 -4.38 -12.57
N THR A 845 -6.41 -5.22 -13.60
CA THR A 845 -5.70 -6.51 -13.67
C THR A 845 -4.23 -6.35 -14.04
N HIS A 846 -3.71 -5.13 -14.23
CA HIS A 846 -2.28 -4.79 -14.26
C HIS A 846 -1.71 -4.42 -12.88
N MET A 847 -2.57 -4.30 -11.87
CA MET A 847 -2.22 -3.87 -10.51
C MET A 847 -1.88 -5.07 -9.63
N ASP A 848 -1.86 -4.91 -8.30
CA ASP A 848 -1.38 -5.96 -7.38
C ASP A 848 -2.46 -6.99 -7.06
N GLY A 849 -3.74 -6.57 -6.96
CA GLY A 849 -4.84 -7.50 -6.76
C GLY A 849 -6.22 -6.86 -6.70
N THR A 850 -7.23 -7.68 -6.45
CA THR A 850 -8.63 -7.28 -6.32
C THR A 850 -9.34 -7.97 -5.17
N LEU A 851 -10.33 -7.28 -4.59
CA LEU A 851 -11.28 -7.85 -3.64
C LEU A 851 -12.67 -7.90 -4.27
N CYS A 852 -13.17 -9.10 -4.51
CA CYS A 852 -14.52 -9.32 -5.02
C CYS A 852 -15.54 -9.36 -3.88
N ILE A 853 -16.76 -8.88 -4.13
CA ILE A 853 -17.82 -8.84 -3.10
C ILE A 853 -18.48 -10.20 -2.84
N SER A 854 -18.06 -11.25 -3.57
CA SER A 854 -18.47 -12.63 -3.38
C SER A 854 -17.41 -13.58 -3.94
N ARG A 855 -17.43 -14.83 -3.48
CA ARG A 855 -16.60 -15.90 -4.05
C ARG A 855 -16.99 -16.18 -5.50
N ALA A 856 -18.28 -16.12 -5.83
CA ALA A 856 -18.78 -16.27 -7.20
C ALA A 856 -18.12 -15.25 -8.15
N VAL A 857 -18.07 -13.97 -7.76
CA VAL A 857 -17.43 -12.92 -8.56
C VAL A 857 -15.91 -13.11 -8.63
N ALA A 858 -15.26 -13.57 -7.55
CA ALA A 858 -13.83 -13.90 -7.59
C ALA A 858 -13.52 -15.07 -8.54
N ASP A 859 -14.35 -16.10 -8.54
CA ASP A 859 -14.21 -17.23 -9.46
C ASP A 859 -14.47 -16.75 -10.91
N GLU A 860 -15.50 -15.95 -11.16
CA GLU A 860 -15.77 -15.31 -12.47
C GLU A 860 -14.60 -14.45 -12.97
N LEU A 861 -14.01 -13.62 -12.09
CA LEU A 861 -12.85 -12.79 -12.43
C LEU A 861 -11.62 -13.65 -12.73
N TYR A 862 -11.33 -14.63 -11.87
CA TYR A 862 -10.21 -15.53 -12.07
C TYR A 862 -10.29 -16.23 -13.41
N ASP A 863 -11.50 -16.62 -13.80
CA ASP A 863 -11.75 -17.27 -15.06
C ASP A 863 -11.74 -16.32 -16.26
N TRP A 864 -12.22 -15.09 -16.09
CA TRP A 864 -12.05 -14.03 -17.08
C TRP A 864 -10.55 -13.78 -17.33
N LEU A 865 -9.74 -13.77 -16.28
CA LEU A 865 -8.27 -13.64 -16.36
C LEU A 865 -7.62 -14.80 -17.13
N GLN A 866 -8.10 -16.03 -16.98
CA GLN A 866 -7.61 -17.17 -17.77
C GLN A 866 -7.80 -16.99 -19.29
N THR A 867 -8.77 -16.16 -19.66
CA THR A 867 -9.18 -15.97 -21.05
C THR A 867 -8.65 -14.66 -21.64
N PHE A 868 -8.71 -13.58 -20.87
CA PHE A 868 -8.46 -12.21 -21.33
C PHE A 868 -7.29 -11.53 -20.62
N GLY A 869 -6.70 -12.18 -19.61
CA GLY A 869 -5.59 -11.62 -18.86
C GLY A 869 -4.35 -11.45 -19.73
N GLU A 870 -3.65 -10.32 -19.54
CA GLU A 870 -2.44 -9.99 -20.28
C GLU A 870 -1.17 -10.61 -19.68
N LYS A 871 -0.04 -10.52 -20.39
CA LYS A 871 1.25 -11.01 -19.89
C LYS A 871 1.64 -10.27 -18.60
N ARG A 872 2.09 -11.02 -17.59
CA ARG A 872 2.56 -10.50 -16.32
C ARG A 872 3.77 -11.28 -15.85
N GLU A 873 4.70 -10.55 -15.23
CA GLU A 873 5.87 -11.13 -14.54
C GLU A 873 5.59 -11.34 -13.04
N CYS A 874 4.67 -10.56 -12.48
CA CYS A 874 4.27 -10.65 -11.08
C CYS A 874 2.86 -11.25 -10.96
N PRO A 875 2.62 -12.12 -9.96
CA PRO A 875 1.29 -12.66 -9.74
C PRO A 875 0.26 -11.56 -9.42
N PHE A 876 -1.00 -11.85 -9.71
CA PHE A 876 -2.16 -11.00 -9.40
C PHE A 876 -3.02 -11.68 -8.32
N ALA A 877 -3.26 -11.00 -7.21
CA ALA A 877 -4.08 -11.54 -6.12
C ALA A 877 -5.57 -11.37 -6.43
N VAL A 878 -6.34 -12.45 -6.29
CA VAL A 878 -7.81 -12.45 -6.40
C VAL A 878 -8.37 -12.91 -5.07
N ASP A 879 -9.01 -11.99 -4.36
CA ASP A 879 -9.61 -12.21 -3.05
C ASP A 879 -11.12 -11.93 -3.07
N TRP A 880 -11.81 -12.31 -2.00
CA TRP A 880 -13.21 -12.02 -1.82
C TRP A 880 -13.59 -11.83 -0.34
N PHE A 881 -14.69 -11.13 -0.12
CA PHE A 881 -15.34 -10.98 1.18
C PHE A 881 -16.84 -10.76 0.99
N HIS A 882 -17.64 -11.04 2.00
CA HIS A 882 -19.08 -10.76 1.96
C HIS A 882 -19.37 -9.33 2.45
N LEU A 883 -20.41 -8.73 1.87
CA LEU A 883 -20.87 -7.40 2.28
C LEU A 883 -21.62 -7.45 3.60
N GLY A 884 -21.51 -6.37 4.37
CA GLY A 884 -22.38 -6.12 5.52
C GLY A 884 -23.81 -5.81 5.07
N ALA A 885 -24.79 -6.00 5.95
CA ALA A 885 -26.20 -5.75 5.61
C ALA A 885 -27.00 -5.06 6.72
N ASP A 886 -26.39 -4.77 7.87
CA ASP A 886 -27.02 -3.97 8.89
C ASP A 886 -27.30 -2.54 8.38
N VAL A 887 -28.42 -2.00 8.82
CA VAL A 887 -28.83 -0.65 8.49
C VAL A 887 -27.87 0.28 9.19
N VAL A 888 -27.15 1.08 8.40
CA VAL A 888 -26.30 2.16 8.93
C VAL A 888 -27.25 3.20 9.50
N ASP A 889 -27.51 3.12 10.80
CA ASP A 889 -28.35 4.07 11.53
C ASP A 889 -27.60 5.41 11.61
N ASN A 890 -27.73 6.22 10.55
CA ASN A 890 -27.15 7.56 10.47
C ASN A 890 -27.83 8.56 11.42
N GLY A 891 -28.65 8.09 12.39
CA GLY A 891 -29.31 8.93 13.40
C GLY A 891 -30.27 9.98 12.82
N ASN A 892 -30.57 9.92 11.53
CA ASN A 892 -31.38 10.90 10.82
C ASN A 892 -32.31 10.15 9.84
N PRO A 893 -33.62 10.04 10.13
CA PRO A 893 -34.55 9.36 9.24
C PRO A 893 -34.47 9.99 7.86
N SER A 894 -34.19 9.16 6.86
CA SER A 894 -33.88 9.59 5.50
C SER A 894 -34.97 10.50 4.94
N ARG A 895 -36.24 10.15 5.16
CA ARG A 895 -37.44 10.97 4.84
C ARG A 895 -38.65 10.71 5.74
N GLY A 896 -38.62 9.71 6.63
CA GLY A 896 -39.80 9.26 7.37
C GLY A 896 -40.82 8.54 6.49
N LEU A 897 -41.98 8.18 7.06
CA LEU A 897 -43.05 7.47 6.35
C LEU A 897 -44.01 8.47 5.65
N PRO A 898 -44.37 8.26 4.37
CA PRO A 898 -45.40 9.07 3.72
C PRO A 898 -46.79 8.81 4.33
N SER A 899 -47.72 9.76 4.18
CA SER A 899 -49.03 9.72 4.85
C SER A 899 -49.92 8.53 4.44
N ASP A 900 -49.68 7.96 3.27
CA ASP A 900 -50.38 6.79 2.71
C ASP A 900 -49.70 5.46 3.07
N ALA A 901 -48.48 5.45 3.64
CA ALA A 901 -47.76 4.24 4.00
C ALA A 901 -48.57 3.28 4.91
N PRO A 902 -49.29 3.73 5.95
CA PRO A 902 -50.09 2.82 6.78
C PRO A 902 -51.21 2.11 6.01
N GLN A 903 -51.79 2.76 5.00
CA GLN A 903 -52.82 2.16 4.16
C GLN A 903 -52.21 1.12 3.21
N THR A 904 -51.11 1.45 2.55
CA THR A 904 -50.38 0.54 1.67
C THR A 904 -49.91 -0.70 2.44
N LEU A 905 -49.27 -0.54 3.61
CA LEU A 905 -48.81 -1.66 4.44
C LEU A 905 -49.97 -2.57 4.86
N ARG A 906 -51.16 -2.03 5.18
CA ARG A 906 -52.35 -2.87 5.44
C ARG A 906 -52.75 -3.68 4.20
N SER A 907 -52.78 -3.05 3.02
CA SER A 907 -53.09 -3.77 1.77
C SER A 907 -52.05 -4.84 1.42
N LEU A 908 -50.78 -4.65 1.80
CA LEU A 908 -49.75 -5.69 1.69
C LEU A 908 -49.99 -6.84 2.66
N ALA A 909 -50.45 -6.57 3.89
CA ALA A 909 -50.73 -7.59 4.90
C ALA A 909 -52.00 -8.42 4.64
N ASP A 910 -52.93 -7.92 3.82
CA ASP A 910 -54.24 -8.56 3.59
C ASP A 910 -54.15 -9.94 2.92
N ARG A 911 -53.05 -10.25 2.23
CA ARG A 911 -52.81 -11.52 1.52
C ARG A 911 -51.31 -11.78 1.36
N PRO A 912 -50.86 -12.99 0.98
CA PRO A 912 -49.45 -13.29 0.78
C PRO A 912 -48.79 -12.32 -0.20
N SER A 913 -47.78 -11.58 0.27
CA SER A 913 -47.07 -10.56 -0.51
C SER A 913 -45.67 -11.02 -0.90
N PHE A 914 -45.38 -10.99 -2.19
CA PHE A 914 -44.07 -11.31 -2.76
C PHE A 914 -43.32 -10.03 -3.12
N LEU A 915 -42.20 -9.81 -2.46
CA LEU A 915 -41.41 -8.59 -2.54
C LEU A 915 -40.23 -8.76 -3.50
N MET A 916 -40.04 -7.80 -4.40
CA MET A 916 -38.82 -7.59 -5.18
C MET A 916 -38.20 -6.26 -4.75
N VAL A 917 -36.89 -6.24 -4.48
CA VAL A 917 -36.17 -5.02 -4.12
C VAL A 917 -34.98 -4.81 -5.06
N GLY A 918 -34.93 -3.65 -5.71
CA GLY A 918 -33.84 -3.27 -6.62
C GLY A 918 -34.29 -2.31 -7.71
N THR A 919 -33.33 -1.61 -8.30
CA THR A 919 -33.57 -0.77 -9.49
C THR A 919 -34.10 -1.65 -10.63
N ILE A 920 -35.12 -1.16 -11.35
CA ILE A 920 -35.68 -1.88 -12.51
C ILE A 920 -34.64 -1.87 -13.64
N GLU A 921 -34.05 -3.03 -13.88
CA GLU A 921 -33.05 -3.32 -14.91
C GLU A 921 -33.41 -4.65 -15.60
N PRO A 922 -33.05 -4.86 -16.89
CA PRO A 922 -33.45 -6.05 -17.64
C PRO A 922 -33.01 -7.35 -16.99
N ARG A 923 -31.79 -7.36 -16.43
CA ARG A 923 -31.23 -8.52 -15.72
C ARG A 923 -32.00 -8.94 -14.47
N LYS A 924 -32.87 -8.08 -13.89
CA LYS A 924 -33.57 -8.35 -12.62
C LYS A 924 -34.86 -9.17 -12.78
N GLY A 925 -35.26 -9.47 -14.02
CA GLY A 925 -36.40 -10.35 -14.29
C GLY A 925 -37.77 -9.79 -13.84
N VAL A 926 -37.91 -8.47 -13.71
CA VAL A 926 -39.15 -7.83 -13.24
C VAL A 926 -40.31 -8.09 -14.21
N LEU A 927 -40.08 -7.98 -15.52
CA LEU A 927 -41.09 -8.25 -16.54
C LEU A 927 -41.52 -9.73 -16.54
N GLN A 928 -40.56 -10.64 -16.44
CA GLN A 928 -40.83 -12.08 -16.34
C GLN A 928 -41.67 -12.40 -15.10
N THR A 929 -41.33 -11.78 -13.95
CA THR A 929 -42.07 -11.97 -12.70
C THR A 929 -43.49 -11.42 -12.82
N LEU A 930 -43.69 -10.24 -13.43
CA LEU A 930 -45.03 -9.70 -13.70
C LEU A 930 -45.86 -10.64 -14.59
N GLN A 931 -45.25 -11.21 -15.63
CA GLN A 931 -45.90 -12.19 -16.50
C GLN A 931 -46.29 -13.47 -15.74
N ALA A 932 -45.44 -13.95 -14.84
CA ALA A 932 -45.75 -15.08 -13.97
C ALA A 932 -46.94 -14.78 -13.04
N PHE A 933 -46.97 -13.60 -12.43
CA PHE A 933 -48.09 -13.17 -11.58
C PHE A 933 -49.39 -12.98 -12.37
N ASN A 934 -49.33 -12.59 -13.63
CA ASN A 934 -50.52 -12.59 -14.50
C ASN A 934 -51.12 -13.97 -14.69
N GLN A 935 -50.28 -15.00 -14.85
CA GLN A 935 -50.74 -16.39 -14.90
C GLN A 935 -51.36 -16.82 -13.57
N LEU A 936 -50.72 -16.47 -12.45
CA LEU A 936 -51.22 -16.77 -11.10
C LEU A 936 -52.58 -16.12 -10.83
N TRP A 937 -52.73 -14.82 -11.13
CA TRP A 937 -53.99 -14.12 -10.95
C TRP A 937 -55.10 -14.64 -11.87
N ALA A 938 -54.76 -14.99 -13.13
CA ALA A 938 -55.70 -15.64 -14.05
C ALA A 938 -56.16 -17.03 -13.56
N GLN A 939 -55.29 -17.75 -12.83
CA GLN A 939 -55.58 -19.02 -12.18
C GLN A 939 -56.28 -18.87 -10.81
N GLY A 940 -56.59 -17.63 -10.39
CA GLY A 940 -57.30 -17.35 -9.14
C GLY A 940 -56.42 -17.43 -7.88
N VAL A 941 -55.09 -17.38 -8.00
CA VAL A 941 -54.18 -17.34 -6.86
C VAL A 941 -54.22 -15.95 -6.21
N ASP A 942 -54.62 -15.89 -4.94
CA ASP A 942 -54.69 -14.64 -4.19
C ASP A 942 -53.34 -14.28 -3.55
N SER A 943 -52.60 -13.39 -4.20
CA SER A 943 -51.28 -12.92 -3.76
C SER A 943 -50.99 -11.53 -4.31
N ASN A 944 -50.13 -10.78 -3.61
CA ASN A 944 -49.61 -9.49 -4.07
C ASN A 944 -48.22 -9.65 -4.69
N LEU A 945 -47.93 -8.83 -5.71
CA LEU A 945 -46.57 -8.56 -6.19
C LEU A 945 -46.19 -7.13 -5.78
N VAL A 946 -45.11 -7.00 -5.01
CA VAL A 946 -44.60 -5.73 -4.49
C VAL A 946 -43.22 -5.51 -5.07
N ILE A 947 -43.01 -4.39 -5.75
CA ILE A 947 -41.71 -4.02 -6.34
C ILE A 947 -41.26 -2.73 -5.67
N VAL A 948 -40.08 -2.73 -5.08
CA VAL A 948 -39.44 -1.55 -4.51
C VAL A 948 -38.21 -1.21 -5.34
N GLY A 949 -38.18 0.01 -5.88
CA GLY A 949 -37.02 0.51 -6.61
C GLY A 949 -37.35 1.52 -7.69
N LYS A 950 -36.34 2.28 -8.10
CA LYS A 950 -36.47 3.29 -9.16
C LYS A 950 -36.33 2.67 -10.55
N GLU A 951 -36.83 3.40 -11.55
CA GLU A 951 -36.57 3.12 -12.96
C GLU A 951 -35.05 3.27 -13.28
N GLY A 952 -34.43 2.23 -13.84
CA GLY A 952 -32.99 2.20 -14.15
C GLY A 952 -32.60 2.96 -15.42
N TRP A 953 -31.38 3.50 -15.46
CA TRP A 953 -30.76 4.16 -16.62
C TRP A 953 -31.57 5.30 -17.26
N LYS A 954 -32.40 6.02 -16.50
CA LYS A 954 -33.26 7.10 -17.00
C LYS A 954 -32.57 8.16 -17.90
N PRO A 955 -31.28 8.53 -17.70
CA PRO A 955 -30.58 9.46 -18.60
C PRO A 955 -30.22 8.88 -19.98
N VAL A 956 -30.24 7.55 -20.13
CA VAL A 956 -29.94 6.85 -21.39
C VAL A 956 -31.17 6.90 -22.30
N PRO A 957 -31.03 6.98 -23.64
CA PRO A 957 -32.16 6.89 -24.56
C PRO A 957 -32.93 5.56 -24.44
N ASP A 958 -34.26 5.58 -24.52
CA ASP A 958 -35.12 4.39 -24.32
C ASP A 958 -34.76 3.17 -25.17
N HIS A 959 -34.32 3.38 -26.42
CA HIS A 959 -33.91 2.30 -27.32
C HIS A 959 -32.62 1.57 -26.91
N GLN A 960 -31.86 2.15 -25.97
CA GLN A 960 -30.62 1.57 -25.40
C GLN A 960 -30.82 1.06 -23.97
N ARG A 961 -32.05 1.04 -23.46
CA ARG A 961 -32.37 0.66 -22.07
C ARG A 961 -32.98 -0.75 -21.94
N GLY A 962 -32.79 -1.58 -22.96
CA GLY A 962 -33.35 -2.92 -23.01
C GLY A 962 -34.87 -2.93 -22.86
N ASP A 963 -35.38 -3.81 -21.99
CA ASP A 963 -36.81 -3.95 -21.73
C ASP A 963 -37.36 -2.99 -20.65
N ILE A 964 -36.56 -2.06 -20.11
CA ILE A 964 -37.01 -1.15 -19.04
C ILE A 964 -38.23 -0.33 -19.47
N PRO A 965 -38.26 0.33 -20.65
CA PRO A 965 -39.44 1.11 -21.06
C PRO A 965 -40.71 0.25 -21.19
N GLN A 966 -40.56 -0.99 -21.68
CA GLN A 966 -41.65 -1.96 -21.76
C GLN A 966 -42.13 -2.37 -20.37
N THR A 967 -41.21 -2.65 -19.45
CA THR A 967 -41.49 -3.05 -18.07
C THR A 967 -42.22 -1.96 -17.31
N VAL A 968 -41.72 -0.72 -17.37
CA VAL A 968 -42.35 0.44 -16.71
C VAL A 968 -43.76 0.68 -17.24
N ARG A 969 -43.95 0.58 -18.57
CA ARG A 969 -45.27 0.68 -19.18
C ARG A 969 -46.20 -0.42 -18.68
N ALA A 970 -45.74 -1.68 -18.71
CA ALA A 970 -46.50 -2.83 -18.26
C ALA A 970 -46.93 -2.72 -16.79
N LEU A 971 -46.07 -2.22 -15.92
CA LEU A 971 -46.38 -1.98 -14.51
C LEU A 971 -47.44 -0.88 -14.34
N ARG A 972 -47.21 0.31 -14.92
CA ARG A 972 -48.11 1.47 -14.71
C ARG A 972 -49.50 1.30 -15.31
N THR A 973 -49.63 0.57 -16.42
CA THR A 973 -50.93 0.35 -17.08
C THR A 973 -51.62 -0.93 -16.63
N HIS A 974 -51.09 -1.63 -15.63
CA HIS A 974 -51.61 -2.94 -15.24
C HIS A 974 -52.99 -2.85 -14.56
N PRO A 975 -53.99 -3.70 -14.89
CA PRO A 975 -55.32 -3.67 -14.26
C PRO A 975 -55.33 -3.92 -12.74
N GLU A 976 -54.30 -4.61 -12.24
CA GLU A 976 -54.10 -4.93 -10.82
C GLU A 976 -53.23 -3.90 -10.07
N PHE A 977 -52.75 -2.85 -10.75
CA PHE A 977 -51.95 -1.79 -10.13
C PHE A 977 -52.75 -1.08 -9.03
N GLY A 978 -52.16 -0.96 -7.83
CA GLY A 978 -52.79 -0.43 -6.62
C GLY A 978 -53.82 -1.35 -5.97
N LYS A 979 -54.01 -2.59 -6.47
CA LYS A 979 -54.89 -3.61 -5.88
C LYS A 979 -54.12 -4.83 -5.38
N ARG A 980 -53.39 -5.47 -6.29
CA ARG A 980 -52.54 -6.65 -6.06
C ARG A 980 -51.11 -6.46 -6.58
N LEU A 981 -50.89 -5.44 -7.42
CA LEU A 981 -49.57 -5.01 -7.89
C LEU A 981 -49.22 -3.67 -7.26
N PHE A 982 -48.10 -3.59 -6.57
CA PHE A 982 -47.59 -2.38 -5.94
C PHE A 982 -46.19 -2.09 -6.47
N TRP A 983 -45.95 -0.86 -6.92
CA TRP A 983 -44.62 -0.37 -7.26
C TRP A 983 -44.31 0.85 -6.42
N LEU A 984 -43.37 0.70 -5.49
CA LEU A 984 -42.96 1.70 -4.51
C LEU A 984 -41.64 2.33 -4.95
N GLU A 985 -41.75 3.52 -5.54
CA GLU A 985 -40.62 4.26 -6.10
C GLU A 985 -39.97 5.17 -5.04
N ALA A 986 -38.65 5.08 -4.88
CA ALA A 986 -37.84 5.98 -4.05
C ALA A 986 -38.34 6.14 -2.59
N ILE A 987 -38.77 5.04 -1.99
CA ILE A 987 -39.14 5.01 -0.57
C ILE A 987 -37.91 5.17 0.34
N SER A 988 -38.13 5.68 1.55
CA SER A 988 -37.11 5.77 2.60
C SER A 988 -36.69 4.39 3.10
N ASP A 989 -35.50 4.30 3.70
CA ASP A 989 -35.01 3.08 4.32
C ASP A 989 -35.96 2.64 5.45
N GLU A 990 -36.48 3.58 6.24
CA GLU A 990 -37.50 3.31 7.26
C GLU A 990 -38.79 2.69 6.68
N TYR A 991 -39.19 3.12 5.48
CA TYR A 991 -40.36 2.53 4.82
C TYR A 991 -40.03 1.16 4.24
N LEU A 992 -38.83 0.98 3.67
CA LEU A 992 -38.37 -0.31 3.17
C LEU A 992 -38.31 -1.37 4.29
N GLU A 993 -37.83 -1.03 5.49
CA GLU A 993 -37.87 -1.95 6.65
C GLU A 993 -39.30 -2.41 6.98
N GLN A 994 -40.27 -1.49 6.98
CA GLN A 994 -41.67 -1.83 7.22
C GLN A 994 -42.23 -2.72 6.10
N VAL A 995 -41.81 -2.50 4.85
CA VAL A 995 -42.19 -3.34 3.71
C VAL A 995 -41.58 -4.73 3.84
N TYR A 996 -40.31 -4.88 4.25
CA TYR A 996 -39.71 -6.17 4.56
C TYR A 996 -40.50 -6.90 5.65
N GLY A 997 -40.78 -6.23 6.78
CA GLY A 997 -41.53 -6.83 7.90
C GLY A 997 -43.00 -7.16 7.61
N THR A 998 -43.60 -6.54 6.60
CA THR A 998 -45.00 -6.78 6.20
C THR A 998 -45.12 -7.82 5.08
N SER A 999 -44.05 -8.03 4.30
CA SER A 999 -44.07 -8.98 3.18
C SER A 999 -44.06 -10.42 3.66
N THR A 1000 -44.47 -11.36 2.80
CA THR A 1000 -44.57 -12.79 3.14
C THR A 1000 -43.40 -13.60 2.59
N CYS A 1001 -42.85 -13.18 1.46
CA CYS A 1001 -41.69 -13.82 0.83
C CYS A 1001 -40.95 -12.76 -0.01
N LEU A 1002 -39.63 -12.83 -0.07
CA LEU A 1002 -38.87 -12.09 -1.07
C LEU A 1002 -38.63 -12.99 -2.29
N ILE A 1003 -38.94 -12.46 -3.48
CA ILE A 1003 -38.65 -13.11 -4.75
C ILE A 1003 -37.46 -12.41 -5.45
N ALA A 1004 -36.40 -13.17 -5.72
CA ALA A 1004 -35.23 -12.68 -6.46
C ALA A 1004 -35.10 -13.42 -7.80
N ALA A 1005 -35.57 -12.79 -8.87
CA ALA A 1005 -35.62 -13.36 -10.21
C ALA A 1005 -34.46 -12.94 -11.13
N SER A 1006 -33.43 -12.29 -10.57
CA SER A 1006 -32.28 -11.79 -11.31
C SER A 1006 -31.54 -12.90 -12.06
N TYR A 1007 -31.22 -12.68 -13.34
CA TYR A 1007 -30.38 -13.55 -14.17
C TYR A 1007 -28.89 -13.45 -13.80
N GLY A 1008 -28.47 -12.32 -13.20
CA GLY A 1008 -27.11 -12.11 -12.72
C GLY A 1008 -27.03 -11.04 -11.64
N GLU A 1009 -26.20 -11.28 -10.62
CA GLU A 1009 -25.94 -10.38 -9.48
C GLU A 1009 -24.49 -10.53 -9.02
N GLY A 1010 -23.91 -9.47 -8.45
CA GLY A 1010 -22.61 -9.56 -7.79
C GLY A 1010 -22.66 -10.12 -6.36
N PHE A 1011 -23.76 -9.90 -5.65
CA PHE A 1011 -23.96 -10.36 -4.27
C PHE A 1011 -25.43 -10.67 -3.96
N GLY A 1012 -26.32 -9.68 -4.09
CA GLY A 1012 -27.74 -9.84 -3.75
C GLY A 1012 -28.07 -9.39 -2.33
N LEU A 1013 -27.67 -8.16 -1.98
CA LEU A 1013 -27.92 -7.54 -0.66
C LEU A 1013 -29.38 -7.67 -0.16
N PRO A 1014 -30.43 -7.52 -1.01
CA PRO A 1014 -31.81 -7.74 -0.58
C PRO A 1014 -32.12 -9.12 -0.01
N LEU A 1015 -31.37 -10.16 -0.41
CA LEU A 1015 -31.56 -11.51 0.15
C LEU A 1015 -31.18 -11.54 1.63
N ILE A 1016 -30.09 -10.87 1.97
CA ILE A 1016 -29.59 -10.80 3.35
C ILE A 1016 -30.48 -9.89 4.19
N GLU A 1017 -30.89 -8.74 3.66
CA GLU A 1017 -31.84 -7.83 4.32
C GLU A 1017 -33.18 -8.53 4.60
N ALA A 1018 -33.72 -9.27 3.63
CA ALA A 1018 -34.92 -10.09 3.87
C ALA A 1018 -34.69 -11.15 4.94
N ALA A 1019 -33.56 -11.85 4.90
CA ALA A 1019 -33.21 -12.85 5.91
C ALA A 1019 -33.08 -12.26 7.32
N SER A 1020 -32.55 -11.05 7.48
CA SER A 1020 -32.48 -10.38 8.80
C SER A 1020 -33.85 -10.03 9.38
N HIS A 1021 -34.88 -9.95 8.53
CA HIS A 1021 -36.28 -9.80 8.94
C HIS A 1021 -37.03 -11.15 9.09
N GLY A 1022 -36.34 -12.29 8.93
CA GLY A 1022 -36.96 -13.62 8.95
C GLY A 1022 -37.85 -13.89 7.74
N LEU A 1023 -37.74 -13.09 6.67
CA LEU A 1023 -38.55 -13.20 5.47
C LEU A 1023 -38.04 -14.38 4.62
N PRO A 1024 -38.88 -15.40 4.32
CA PRO A 1024 -38.49 -16.49 3.45
C PRO A 1024 -38.10 -16.02 2.04
N LEU A 1025 -37.26 -16.81 1.37
CA LEU A 1025 -36.67 -16.46 0.09
C LEU A 1025 -37.09 -17.44 -1.02
N LEU A 1026 -37.58 -16.90 -2.14
CA LEU A 1026 -37.81 -17.61 -3.39
C LEU A 1026 -36.86 -17.04 -4.45
N VAL A 1027 -35.80 -17.77 -4.79
CA VAL A 1027 -34.67 -17.22 -5.54
C VAL A 1027 -34.36 -18.05 -6.78
N ARG A 1028 -33.86 -17.41 -7.82
CA ARG A 1028 -33.34 -18.11 -9.00
C ARG A 1028 -32.11 -18.95 -8.62
N ASP A 1029 -31.95 -20.08 -9.27
CA ASP A 1029 -30.81 -20.97 -9.06
C ASP A 1029 -29.52 -20.51 -9.78
N ILE A 1030 -28.89 -19.44 -9.25
CA ILE A 1030 -27.59 -18.90 -9.74
C ILE A 1030 -26.47 -19.03 -8.68
N PRO A 1031 -25.18 -19.09 -9.06
CA PRO A 1031 -24.06 -19.36 -8.15
C PRO A 1031 -24.00 -18.45 -6.92
N VAL A 1032 -24.11 -17.13 -7.14
CA VAL A 1032 -24.04 -16.14 -6.04
C VAL A 1032 -25.21 -16.27 -5.06
N PHE A 1033 -26.41 -16.62 -5.52
CA PHE A 1033 -27.56 -16.82 -4.62
C PHE A 1033 -27.42 -18.10 -3.80
N ARG A 1034 -26.83 -19.16 -4.36
CA ARG A 1034 -26.47 -20.36 -3.56
C ARG A 1034 -25.45 -20.03 -2.48
N GLU A 1035 -24.44 -19.24 -2.83
CA GLU A 1035 -23.40 -18.78 -1.91
C GLU A 1035 -24.00 -17.96 -0.76
N VAL A 1036 -24.69 -16.86 -1.08
CA VAL A 1036 -25.18 -15.87 -0.12
C VAL A 1036 -26.28 -16.45 0.78
N THR A 1037 -27.13 -17.33 0.27
CA THR A 1037 -28.16 -17.99 1.09
C THR A 1037 -27.65 -19.25 1.80
N ALA A 1038 -26.42 -19.69 1.52
CA ALA A 1038 -25.89 -20.99 1.96
C ALA A 1038 -26.86 -22.16 1.70
N GLY A 1039 -27.60 -22.10 0.58
CA GLY A 1039 -28.62 -23.09 0.21
C GLY A 1039 -29.93 -23.06 1.02
N LYS A 1040 -30.14 -22.05 1.89
CA LYS A 1040 -31.31 -21.92 2.79
C LYS A 1040 -32.44 -21.08 2.18
N ALA A 1041 -32.68 -21.24 0.88
CA ALA A 1041 -33.77 -20.59 0.15
C ALA A 1041 -34.52 -21.63 -0.69
N GLN A 1042 -35.75 -21.30 -1.11
CA GLN A 1042 -36.42 -22.07 -2.15
C GLN A 1042 -35.86 -21.64 -3.51
N PHE A 1043 -35.27 -22.56 -4.25
CA PHE A 1043 -34.73 -22.29 -5.58
C PHE A 1043 -35.74 -22.62 -6.67
N PHE A 1044 -35.74 -21.83 -7.73
CA PHE A 1044 -36.38 -22.16 -9.00
C PHE A 1044 -35.39 -22.17 -10.15
N THR A 1045 -35.65 -23.03 -11.14
CA THR A 1045 -34.77 -23.26 -12.27
C THR A 1045 -34.42 -21.97 -13.00
N ASP A 1046 -33.16 -21.81 -13.37
CA ASP A 1046 -32.72 -20.71 -14.22
C ASP A 1046 -33.31 -20.85 -15.64
N SER A 1047 -34.38 -20.11 -15.90
CA SER A 1047 -35.11 -20.08 -17.16
C SER A 1047 -35.71 -18.70 -17.42
N HIS A 1048 -35.82 -18.31 -18.69
CA HIS A 1048 -36.51 -17.09 -19.12
C HIS A 1048 -38.04 -17.26 -19.23
N GLN A 1049 -38.57 -18.48 -19.03
CA GLN A 1049 -40.00 -18.78 -19.13
C GLN A 1049 -40.75 -18.32 -17.87
N PRO A 1050 -41.80 -17.49 -17.96
CA PRO A 1050 -42.57 -17.03 -16.79
C PRO A 1050 -43.26 -18.16 -16.00
N GLU A 1051 -43.57 -19.27 -16.67
CA GLU A 1051 -44.26 -20.44 -16.09
C GLU A 1051 -43.48 -21.03 -14.92
N VAL A 1052 -42.13 -20.99 -14.98
CA VAL A 1052 -41.24 -21.51 -13.93
C VAL A 1052 -41.41 -20.74 -12.63
N ILE A 1053 -41.50 -19.40 -12.71
CA ILE A 1053 -41.74 -18.57 -11.53
C ILE A 1053 -43.16 -18.78 -11.00
N ALA A 1054 -44.15 -18.91 -11.89
CA ALA A 1054 -45.53 -19.15 -11.47
C ALA A 1054 -45.67 -20.51 -10.74
N GLU A 1055 -45.06 -21.57 -11.27
CA GLU A 1055 -45.03 -22.89 -10.63
C GLU A 1055 -44.32 -22.85 -9.28
N ALA A 1056 -43.11 -22.30 -9.24
CA ALA A 1056 -42.35 -22.19 -8.00
C ALA A 1056 -43.08 -21.37 -6.93
N THR A 1057 -43.81 -20.31 -7.32
CA THR A 1057 -44.62 -19.51 -6.41
C THR A 1057 -45.81 -20.30 -5.86
N ARG A 1058 -46.50 -21.11 -6.69
CA ARG A 1058 -47.60 -21.98 -6.22
C ARG A 1058 -47.09 -23.05 -5.25
N ASP A 1059 -45.98 -23.69 -5.59
CA ASP A 1059 -45.37 -24.73 -4.78
C ASP A 1059 -44.91 -24.15 -3.44
N TRP A 1060 -44.27 -22.98 -3.48
CA TRP A 1060 -43.87 -22.25 -2.29
C TRP A 1060 -45.09 -21.88 -1.43
N LEU A 1061 -46.19 -21.37 -2.01
CA LEU A 1061 -47.43 -21.08 -1.26
C LEU A 1061 -48.03 -22.34 -0.62
N ALA A 1062 -47.95 -23.49 -1.29
CA ALA A 1062 -48.41 -24.77 -0.76
C ALA A 1062 -47.56 -25.22 0.45
N LEU A 1063 -46.23 -25.05 0.38
CA LEU A 1063 -45.31 -25.30 1.49
C LEU A 1063 -45.53 -24.30 2.64
N TYR A 1064 -45.75 -23.02 2.31
CA TYR A 1064 -45.98 -21.95 3.27
C TYR A 1064 -47.23 -22.23 4.13
N ARG A 1065 -48.35 -22.62 3.50
CA ARG A 1065 -49.58 -23.02 4.20
C ARG A 1065 -49.39 -24.24 5.12
N GLN A 1066 -48.41 -25.09 4.83
CA GLN A 1066 -48.08 -26.27 5.65
C GLN A 1066 -47.01 -25.98 6.72
N GLY A 1067 -46.43 -24.77 6.77
CA GLY A 1067 -45.29 -24.46 7.62
C GLY A 1067 -44.02 -25.25 7.26
N LYS A 1068 -43.89 -25.70 6.00
CA LYS A 1068 -42.75 -26.51 5.50
C LYS A 1068 -41.85 -25.75 4.52
N HIS A 1069 -42.06 -24.45 4.36
CA HIS A 1069 -41.21 -23.62 3.51
C HIS A 1069 -39.82 -23.47 4.13
N PRO A 1070 -38.76 -23.26 3.32
CA PRO A 1070 -37.44 -22.96 3.85
C PRO A 1070 -37.43 -21.67 4.69
N HIS A 1071 -36.82 -21.73 5.87
CA HIS A 1071 -36.63 -20.59 6.76
C HIS A 1071 -35.30 -19.89 6.45
N SER A 1072 -35.29 -18.56 6.47
CA SER A 1072 -34.12 -17.72 6.23
C SER A 1072 -33.38 -17.31 7.52
N ASP A 1073 -33.96 -17.57 8.70
CA ASP A 1073 -33.43 -17.15 10.02
C ASP A 1073 -32.01 -17.64 10.31
N ALA A 1074 -31.58 -18.73 9.66
CA ALA A 1074 -30.26 -19.32 9.84
C ALA A 1074 -29.23 -18.84 8.81
N ILE A 1075 -29.56 -17.92 7.90
CA ILE A 1075 -28.61 -17.31 6.97
C ILE A 1075 -27.72 -16.35 7.77
N ALA A 1076 -26.44 -16.70 7.89
CA ALA A 1076 -25.47 -15.84 8.55
C ALA A 1076 -25.24 -14.59 7.71
N HIS A 1077 -25.23 -13.43 8.35
CA HIS A 1077 -24.93 -12.16 7.71
C HIS A 1077 -23.87 -11.41 8.50
N LEU A 1078 -23.09 -10.61 7.78
CA LEU A 1078 -22.08 -9.74 8.37
C LEU A 1078 -22.68 -8.38 8.67
N THR A 1079 -22.14 -7.73 9.70
CA THR A 1079 -22.24 -6.28 9.86
C THR A 1079 -21.23 -5.57 8.94
N TRP A 1080 -21.44 -4.29 8.66
CA TRP A 1080 -20.48 -3.47 7.91
C TRP A 1080 -19.13 -3.37 8.63
N VAL A 1081 -19.13 -3.37 9.97
CA VAL A 1081 -17.90 -3.42 10.78
C VAL A 1081 -17.10 -4.69 10.50
N GLU A 1082 -17.77 -5.85 10.50
CA GLU A 1082 -17.12 -7.14 10.22
C GLU A 1082 -16.63 -7.23 8.78
N SER A 1083 -17.44 -6.75 7.83
CA SER A 1083 -17.10 -6.69 6.40
C SER A 1083 -15.86 -5.81 6.17
N ALA A 1084 -15.81 -4.62 6.76
CA ALA A 1084 -14.66 -3.71 6.68
C ALA A 1084 -13.40 -4.31 7.34
N ARG A 1085 -13.53 -5.00 8.47
CA ARG A 1085 -12.41 -5.69 9.13
C ARG A 1085 -11.81 -6.77 8.22
N ILE A 1086 -12.64 -7.59 7.58
CA ILE A 1086 -12.18 -8.64 6.66
C ILE A 1086 -11.47 -8.01 5.45
N ALA A 1087 -12.06 -6.98 4.85
CA ALA A 1087 -11.43 -6.27 3.74
C ALA A 1087 -10.06 -5.70 4.13
N LEU A 1088 -9.93 -5.12 5.32
CA LEU A 1088 -8.66 -4.64 5.85
C LEU A 1088 -7.65 -5.77 6.09
N GLU A 1089 -8.07 -6.92 6.63
CA GLU A 1089 -7.16 -8.06 6.82
C GLU A 1089 -6.54 -8.54 5.51
N ILE A 1090 -7.33 -8.57 4.44
CA ILE A 1090 -6.87 -8.93 3.10
C ILE A 1090 -5.92 -7.85 2.54
N VAL A 1091 -6.36 -6.60 2.49
CA VAL A 1091 -5.60 -5.49 1.88
C VAL A 1091 -4.27 -5.23 2.59
N LEU A 1092 -4.24 -5.39 3.93
CA LEU A 1092 -3.01 -5.24 4.72
C LEU A 1092 -2.06 -6.44 4.61
N GLY A 1093 -2.44 -7.50 3.89
CA GLY A 1093 -1.63 -8.71 3.69
C GLY A 1093 -1.55 -9.61 4.92
N ASN A 1094 -2.55 -9.55 5.80
CA ASN A 1094 -2.60 -10.42 7.00
C ASN A 1094 -3.06 -11.85 6.65
N THR A 1095 -3.65 -12.05 5.47
CA THR A 1095 -4.11 -13.34 4.95
C THR A 1095 -3.53 -13.59 3.56
N PRO A 1096 -3.24 -14.85 3.19
CA PRO A 1096 -2.86 -15.18 1.82
C PRO A 1096 -4.06 -14.98 0.86
N PRO A 1097 -3.81 -14.66 -0.41
CA PRO A 1097 -4.89 -14.51 -1.39
C PRO A 1097 -5.71 -15.79 -1.57
N TYR A 1098 -7.02 -15.66 -1.78
CA TYR A 1098 -7.91 -16.78 -2.12
C TYR A 1098 -7.44 -17.50 -3.38
N ARG A 1099 -7.09 -16.74 -4.42
CA ARG A 1099 -6.39 -17.24 -5.62
C ARG A 1099 -5.29 -16.27 -6.03
N THR A 1100 -4.30 -16.82 -6.71
CA THR A 1100 -3.22 -16.05 -7.32
C THR A 1100 -3.17 -16.41 -8.79
N TRP A 1101 -3.22 -15.40 -9.65
CA TRP A 1101 -3.19 -15.57 -11.09
C TRP A 1101 -1.85 -15.14 -11.68
N LEU A 1102 -1.25 -16.02 -12.49
CA LEU A 1102 -0.12 -15.73 -13.36
C LEU A 1102 -0.41 -16.40 -14.71
N PRO A 1103 -0.16 -15.73 -15.85
CA PRO A 1103 -0.35 -16.36 -17.15
C PRO A 1103 0.49 -17.62 -17.28
N ASP A 1104 -0.15 -18.74 -17.58
CA ASP A 1104 0.52 -20.01 -17.83
C ASP A 1104 0.79 -20.26 -19.32
N GLY A 1105 0.54 -19.24 -20.16
CA GLY A 1105 0.71 -19.29 -21.61
C GLY A 1105 -0.43 -19.98 -22.35
N VAL A 1106 -1.42 -20.53 -21.64
CA VAL A 1106 -2.57 -21.23 -22.24
C VAL A 1106 -3.71 -20.24 -22.47
N ARG A 1107 -4.22 -20.18 -23.70
CA ARG A 1107 -5.40 -19.35 -24.02
C ARG A 1107 -6.66 -20.18 -23.87
N ARG A 1108 -7.53 -19.81 -22.95
CA ARG A 1108 -8.77 -20.55 -22.64
C ARG A 1108 -9.99 -19.77 -23.11
N TYR A 1109 -10.92 -20.42 -23.78
CA TYR A 1109 -12.16 -19.83 -24.28
C TYR A 1109 -13.33 -20.67 -23.82
N TRP A 1110 -14.31 -20.05 -23.19
CA TRP A 1110 -15.52 -20.72 -22.69
C TRP A 1110 -16.44 -21.05 -23.85
N GLY A 1111 -17.19 -22.16 -23.81
CA GLY A 1111 -18.14 -22.48 -24.87
C GLY A 1111 -19.15 -21.36 -25.15
N ALA A 1112 -19.57 -20.64 -24.10
CA ALA A 1112 -20.46 -19.48 -24.19
C ALA A 1112 -19.74 -18.13 -24.49
N ASP A 1113 -18.44 -18.12 -24.74
CA ASP A 1113 -17.70 -16.88 -25.04
C ASP A 1113 -18.33 -16.16 -26.26
N PRO A 1114 -18.64 -14.86 -26.19
CA PRO A 1114 -19.26 -14.14 -27.31
C PRO A 1114 -18.44 -14.18 -28.61
N ARG A 1115 -17.14 -14.44 -28.53
CA ARG A 1115 -16.26 -14.65 -29.69
C ARG A 1115 -16.49 -16.00 -30.39
N LEU A 1116 -17.22 -16.92 -29.77
CA LEU A 1116 -17.55 -18.27 -30.26
C LEU A 1116 -18.96 -18.37 -30.90
N GLY A 1117 -19.64 -17.24 -31.10
CA GLY A 1117 -21.09 -17.17 -31.30
C GLY A 1117 -21.69 -17.92 -32.51
N THR A 1118 -22.89 -18.50 -32.31
CA THR A 1118 -23.68 -19.19 -33.34
C THR A 1118 -25.21 -19.04 -33.14
N GLU A 1119 -26.00 -19.27 -34.20
CA GLU A 1119 -27.48 -19.28 -34.14
C GLU A 1119 -28.09 -20.65 -33.79
N VAL A 1120 -27.22 -21.65 -33.57
CA VAL A 1120 -27.55 -23.08 -33.59
C VAL A 1120 -27.43 -23.69 -32.19
N GLY A 1121 -26.66 -23.04 -31.32
CA GLY A 1121 -26.60 -23.31 -29.89
C GLY A 1121 -27.18 -22.19 -29.03
N GLU A 1122 -27.63 -22.54 -27.83
CA GLU A 1122 -27.95 -21.60 -26.76
C GLU A 1122 -26.86 -21.66 -25.68
N ALA A 1123 -26.51 -20.50 -25.13
CA ALA A 1123 -25.60 -20.44 -24.00
C ALA A 1123 -26.31 -20.92 -22.73
N LYS A 1124 -25.65 -21.78 -21.96
CA LYS A 1124 -26.13 -22.24 -20.66
C LYS A 1124 -24.99 -22.18 -19.65
N GLY A 1125 -24.95 -21.08 -18.90
CA GLY A 1125 -23.80 -20.74 -18.06
C GLY A 1125 -22.55 -20.53 -18.92
N ARG A 1126 -21.56 -21.40 -18.77
CA ARG A 1126 -20.26 -21.29 -19.47
C ARG A 1126 -20.17 -22.15 -20.71
N SER A 1127 -21.20 -22.95 -20.94
CA SER A 1127 -21.25 -23.94 -22.00
C SER A 1127 -22.20 -23.51 -23.10
N MET A 1128 -21.95 -23.97 -24.32
CA MET A 1128 -22.86 -23.80 -25.45
C MET A 1128 -23.51 -25.13 -25.77
N GLN A 1129 -24.86 -25.15 -25.79
CA GLN A 1129 -25.66 -26.36 -25.99
C GLN A 1129 -26.46 -26.26 -27.28
N THR A 1130 -26.55 -27.36 -28.01
CA THR A 1130 -27.36 -27.43 -29.25
C THR A 1130 -28.85 -27.21 -29.00
N THR A 1131 -29.51 -26.42 -29.86
CA THR A 1131 -30.97 -26.15 -29.80
C THR A 1131 -31.83 -27.14 -30.59
N GLY A 1132 -31.22 -28.18 -31.17
CA GLY A 1132 -31.88 -29.17 -32.02
C GLY A 1132 -31.99 -28.79 -33.52
N LYS A 1133 -31.49 -27.62 -33.92
CA LYS A 1133 -31.32 -27.21 -35.33
C LYS A 1133 -29.97 -27.67 -35.87
N ALA A 1134 -29.88 -27.94 -37.18
CA ALA A 1134 -28.60 -28.21 -37.84
C ALA A 1134 -27.84 -26.91 -38.15
N GLY A 1135 -26.52 -26.93 -38.05
CA GLY A 1135 -25.65 -25.78 -38.32
C GLY A 1135 -24.32 -25.84 -37.56
N TYR A 1136 -23.55 -24.76 -37.56
CA TYR A 1136 -22.36 -24.65 -36.73
C TYR A 1136 -22.72 -24.32 -35.28
N LEU A 1137 -22.32 -25.17 -34.34
CA LEU A 1137 -22.47 -24.92 -32.92
C LEU A 1137 -21.49 -23.89 -32.39
N VAL A 1138 -20.24 -23.81 -32.91
CA VAL A 1138 -19.25 -22.80 -32.51
C VAL A 1138 -18.59 -22.18 -33.75
N HIS A 1139 -18.36 -20.86 -33.74
CA HIS A 1139 -17.50 -20.11 -34.67
C HIS A 1139 -16.55 -19.18 -33.90
N GLY A 1140 -15.25 -19.49 -33.85
CA GLY A 1140 -14.23 -18.65 -33.21
C GLY A 1140 -13.25 -19.45 -32.34
N PRO A 1141 -12.37 -18.81 -31.57
CA PRO A 1141 -12.34 -17.39 -31.24
C PRO A 1141 -11.46 -16.58 -32.18
N TYR A 1142 -12.00 -15.54 -32.83
CA TYR A 1142 -11.32 -14.66 -33.80
C TYR A 1142 -10.11 -13.92 -33.21
N GLU A 1143 -8.98 -14.61 -33.10
CA GLU A 1143 -7.83 -14.09 -32.39
C GLU A 1143 -6.53 -14.28 -33.15
N ARG A 1144 -5.59 -13.39 -32.87
CA ARG A 1144 -4.28 -13.39 -33.52
C ARG A 1144 -3.39 -14.47 -32.92
N PHE A 1145 -2.84 -15.32 -33.79
CA PHE A 1145 -1.85 -16.32 -33.43
C PHE A 1145 -0.56 -16.08 -34.21
N GLU A 1146 0.57 -16.21 -33.52
CA GLU A 1146 1.90 -16.06 -34.13
C GLU A 1146 2.32 -17.38 -34.76
N PRO A 1147 3.13 -17.39 -35.84
CA PRO A 1147 3.55 -18.63 -36.47
C PRO A 1147 4.32 -19.54 -35.52
N ARG A 1148 3.75 -20.71 -35.18
CA ARG A 1148 4.34 -21.81 -34.40
C ARG A 1148 3.39 -23.01 -34.34
N ARG A 1149 3.82 -24.06 -33.65
CA ARG A 1149 2.97 -25.21 -33.33
C ARG A 1149 2.08 -24.91 -32.13
N TYR A 1150 0.82 -25.27 -32.29
CA TYR A 1150 -0.21 -25.11 -31.27
C TYR A 1150 -0.90 -26.44 -31.01
N ARG A 1151 -1.27 -26.65 -29.76
CA ARG A 1151 -2.15 -27.70 -29.32
C ARG A 1151 -3.50 -27.07 -28.99
N VAL A 1152 -4.61 -27.67 -29.40
CA VAL A 1152 -5.96 -27.25 -29.05
C VAL A 1152 -6.74 -28.41 -28.46
N ALA A 1153 -7.40 -28.16 -27.33
CA ALA A 1153 -8.29 -29.13 -26.71
C ALA A 1153 -9.66 -28.54 -26.52
N ILE A 1154 -10.67 -29.34 -26.86
CA ILE A 1154 -12.07 -28.96 -26.75
C ILE A 1154 -12.69 -29.86 -25.70
N GLN A 1155 -13.38 -29.22 -24.77
CA GLN A 1155 -14.01 -29.85 -23.61
C GLN A 1155 -15.52 -29.74 -23.78
N GLY A 1156 -16.23 -30.81 -23.46
CA GLY A 1156 -17.67 -30.92 -23.69
C GLY A 1156 -18.24 -32.29 -23.37
N SER A 1157 -19.53 -32.48 -23.67
CA SER A 1157 -20.25 -33.76 -23.56
C SER A 1157 -21.29 -33.94 -24.68
N ALA A 1158 -21.54 -35.18 -25.12
CA ALA A 1158 -22.46 -35.50 -26.21
C ALA A 1158 -23.35 -36.63 -25.75
N ASP A 1159 -24.64 -36.39 -25.84
CA ASP A 1159 -25.64 -37.38 -25.48
C ASP A 1159 -26.19 -38.11 -26.71
N HIS A 1160 -26.13 -37.47 -27.88
CA HIS A 1160 -26.66 -38.00 -29.13
C HIS A 1160 -25.98 -37.36 -30.35
N LEU A 1161 -25.46 -38.19 -31.26
CA LEU A 1161 -24.81 -37.75 -32.50
C LEU A 1161 -25.52 -38.39 -33.70
N THR A 1162 -25.63 -37.64 -34.78
CA THR A 1162 -26.29 -38.06 -36.03
C THR A 1162 -25.32 -38.58 -37.08
N GLY A 1163 -24.01 -38.47 -36.85
CA GLY A 1163 -22.95 -38.99 -37.72
C GLY A 1163 -22.52 -38.03 -38.84
N GLY A 1164 -22.97 -36.77 -38.78
CA GLY A 1164 -22.63 -35.70 -39.74
C GLY A 1164 -21.82 -34.56 -39.14
N GLU A 1165 -21.38 -34.69 -37.89
CA GLU A 1165 -20.65 -33.66 -37.14
C GLU A 1165 -19.19 -33.53 -37.62
N SER A 1166 -18.68 -32.30 -37.72
CA SER A 1166 -17.29 -32.04 -38.13
C SER A 1166 -16.67 -30.88 -37.37
N LEU A 1167 -15.33 -30.83 -37.36
CA LEU A 1167 -14.56 -29.78 -36.74
C LEU A 1167 -13.50 -29.24 -37.71
N ASP A 1168 -13.50 -27.92 -37.91
CA ASP A 1168 -12.51 -27.22 -38.71
C ASP A 1168 -11.72 -26.23 -37.84
N ILE A 1169 -10.41 -26.16 -38.07
CA ILE A 1169 -9.55 -25.06 -37.61
C ILE A 1169 -9.23 -24.21 -38.84
N VAL A 1170 -9.62 -22.94 -38.82
CA VAL A 1170 -9.57 -22.06 -40.00
C VAL A 1170 -8.99 -20.69 -39.65
N CYS A 1171 -8.54 -19.92 -40.65
CA CYS A 1171 -8.09 -18.54 -40.50
C CYS A 1171 -8.57 -17.67 -41.68
N ASN A 1172 -8.34 -16.36 -41.61
CA ASN A 1172 -8.79 -15.36 -42.58
C ASN A 1172 -10.31 -15.38 -42.76
N LYS A 1173 -11.06 -15.22 -41.67
CA LYS A 1173 -12.53 -15.32 -41.65
C LYS A 1173 -13.05 -16.67 -42.16
N GLY A 1174 -12.21 -17.69 -41.98
CA GLY A 1174 -12.31 -19.04 -42.51
C GLY A 1174 -12.40 -19.17 -44.03
N GLU A 1175 -11.75 -18.27 -44.77
CA GLU A 1175 -11.37 -18.51 -46.16
C GLU A 1175 -10.30 -19.61 -46.28
N THR A 1176 -9.46 -19.76 -45.26
CA THR A 1176 -8.35 -20.73 -45.24
C THR A 1176 -8.61 -21.79 -44.19
N VAL A 1177 -8.78 -23.05 -44.60
CA VAL A 1177 -8.89 -24.20 -43.68
C VAL A 1177 -7.48 -24.70 -43.38
N LEU A 1178 -7.07 -24.63 -42.12
CA LEU A 1178 -5.79 -25.14 -41.64
C LEU A 1178 -5.87 -26.65 -41.42
N GLN A 1179 -6.98 -27.12 -40.83
CA GLN A 1179 -7.20 -28.54 -40.56
C GLN A 1179 -8.70 -28.85 -40.43
N GLN A 1180 -9.11 -30.07 -40.81
CA GLN A 1180 -10.51 -30.52 -40.76
C GLN A 1180 -10.59 -31.97 -40.27
N TYR A 1181 -11.60 -32.25 -39.43
CA TYR A 1181 -11.79 -33.53 -38.76
C TYR A 1181 -13.26 -33.98 -38.83
N THR A 1182 -13.51 -35.21 -39.27
CA THR A 1182 -14.85 -35.83 -39.35
C THR A 1182 -15.13 -36.83 -38.22
N SER A 1183 -14.12 -37.18 -37.43
CA SER A 1183 -14.25 -38.00 -36.23
C SER A 1183 -13.43 -37.33 -35.14
N TRP A 1184 -14.09 -36.51 -34.33
CA TRP A 1184 -13.42 -35.60 -33.40
C TRP A 1184 -13.93 -35.67 -31.95
N ILE A 1185 -14.81 -36.64 -31.65
CA ILE A 1185 -15.41 -36.85 -30.33
C ILE A 1185 -14.91 -38.19 -29.79
N ASN A 1186 -14.18 -38.18 -28.67
CA ASN A 1186 -13.69 -39.39 -27.99
C ASN A 1186 -14.39 -39.56 -26.62
N GLU A 1187 -15.30 -40.54 -26.53
CA GLU A 1187 -16.12 -40.80 -25.33
C GLU A 1187 -15.32 -41.34 -24.12
N SER A 1188 -14.08 -41.80 -24.30
CA SER A 1188 -13.34 -42.58 -23.29
C SER A 1188 -12.56 -41.77 -22.23
N LEU A 1189 -12.43 -40.44 -22.38
CA LEU A 1189 -11.47 -39.64 -21.58
C LEU A 1189 -12.02 -38.36 -20.93
N GLY A 1190 -13.31 -38.06 -21.03
CA GLY A 1190 -13.88 -36.84 -20.40
C GLY A 1190 -13.37 -35.51 -20.99
N ALA A 1191 -12.65 -35.54 -22.11
CA ALA A 1191 -12.32 -34.42 -22.98
C ALA A 1191 -12.50 -34.89 -24.43
N TRP A 1192 -13.12 -34.07 -25.28
CA TRP A 1192 -13.58 -34.50 -26.60
C TRP A 1192 -12.44 -34.76 -27.57
N HIS A 1193 -11.42 -33.91 -27.55
CA HIS A 1193 -10.17 -34.13 -28.25
C HIS A 1193 -9.06 -33.18 -27.84
N ASP A 1194 -7.84 -33.59 -28.20
CA ASP A 1194 -6.60 -32.87 -27.97
C ASP A 1194 -5.75 -32.97 -29.24
N LEU A 1195 -5.67 -31.89 -30.00
CA LEU A 1195 -5.24 -31.83 -31.39
C LEU A 1195 -4.03 -30.92 -31.52
N GLU A 1196 -3.11 -31.24 -32.43
CA GLU A 1196 -1.97 -30.38 -32.74
C GLU A 1196 -2.07 -29.88 -34.18
N PHE A 1197 -1.79 -28.60 -34.37
CA PHE A 1197 -1.71 -27.96 -35.68
C PHE A 1197 -0.53 -26.98 -35.73
N THR A 1198 -0.02 -26.72 -36.93
CA THR A 1198 1.07 -25.77 -37.14
C THR A 1198 0.54 -24.56 -37.89
N LEU A 1199 0.83 -23.37 -37.38
CA LEU A 1199 0.54 -22.12 -38.05
C LEU A 1199 1.83 -21.60 -38.70
N GLU A 1200 1.88 -21.57 -40.04
CA GLU A 1200 3.11 -21.22 -40.79
C GLU A 1200 3.34 -19.71 -40.94
N THR A 1201 2.26 -18.94 -40.95
CA THR A 1201 2.29 -17.48 -41.05
C THR A 1201 1.46 -16.88 -39.94
N LYS A 1202 1.64 -15.59 -39.69
CA LYS A 1202 0.82 -14.89 -38.71
C LYS A 1202 -0.64 -14.92 -39.18
N ALA A 1203 -1.51 -15.49 -38.34
CA ALA A 1203 -2.94 -15.42 -38.56
C ALA A 1203 -3.49 -14.20 -37.83
N ASP A 1204 -4.09 -13.28 -38.57
CA ASP A 1204 -4.76 -12.11 -37.98
C ASP A 1204 -6.08 -12.49 -37.29
N ASP A 1205 -6.60 -13.68 -37.61
CA ASP A 1205 -7.70 -14.38 -36.93
C ASP A 1205 -7.56 -15.90 -37.11
N LEU A 1206 -7.82 -16.65 -36.04
CA LEU A 1206 -7.93 -18.10 -36.02
C LEU A 1206 -9.34 -18.43 -35.54
N GLU A 1207 -10.00 -19.46 -36.08
CA GLU A 1207 -11.34 -19.88 -35.66
C GLU A 1207 -11.41 -21.39 -35.56
N ILE A 1208 -12.23 -21.87 -34.63
CA ILE A 1208 -12.72 -23.25 -34.59
C ILE A 1208 -14.17 -23.23 -35.04
N ARG A 1209 -14.50 -24.10 -36.00
CA ARG A 1209 -15.85 -24.29 -36.51
C ARG A 1209 -16.32 -25.70 -36.21
N ILE A 1210 -17.38 -25.82 -35.44
CA ILE A 1210 -17.95 -27.11 -35.03
C ILE A 1210 -19.31 -27.28 -35.69
N TRP A 1211 -19.46 -28.16 -36.68
CA TRP A 1211 -20.75 -28.44 -37.32
C TRP A 1211 -21.52 -29.52 -36.58
N VAL A 1212 -22.83 -29.34 -36.43
CA VAL A 1212 -23.76 -30.29 -35.79
C VAL A 1212 -25.00 -30.55 -36.64
N GLY A 1213 -25.48 -31.80 -36.64
CA GLY A 1213 -26.70 -32.20 -37.36
C GLY A 1213 -27.99 -31.93 -36.58
N GLU A 1214 -29.14 -31.98 -37.25
CA GLU A 1214 -30.46 -31.82 -36.64
C GLU A 1214 -30.68 -32.90 -35.56
N GLN A 1215 -31.20 -32.53 -34.39
CA GLN A 1215 -31.34 -33.41 -33.21
C GLN A 1215 -30.04 -33.87 -32.51
N SER A 1216 -28.85 -33.49 -32.99
CA SER A 1216 -27.60 -33.74 -32.26
C SER A 1216 -27.63 -33.01 -30.92
N ARG A 1217 -27.12 -33.66 -29.86
CA ARG A 1217 -27.04 -33.11 -28.50
C ARG A 1217 -25.59 -33.01 -28.09
N ILE A 1218 -25.04 -31.81 -28.29
CA ILE A 1218 -23.66 -31.46 -27.96
C ILE A 1218 -23.66 -30.31 -26.97
N ILE A 1219 -22.75 -30.41 -26.00
CA ILE A 1219 -22.42 -29.36 -25.04
C ILE A 1219 -20.92 -29.08 -25.21
N ILE A 1220 -20.56 -27.83 -25.48
CA ILE A 1220 -19.16 -27.35 -25.47
C ILE A 1220 -18.95 -26.57 -24.18
N ASP A 1221 -18.04 -27.03 -23.33
CA ASP A 1221 -17.69 -26.38 -22.07
C ASP A 1221 -16.51 -25.40 -22.23
N GLY A 1222 -15.58 -25.69 -23.16
CA GLY A 1222 -14.47 -24.79 -23.44
C GLY A 1222 -13.51 -25.26 -24.53
N ILE A 1223 -12.64 -24.35 -24.96
CA ILE A 1223 -11.60 -24.52 -25.97
C ILE A 1223 -10.30 -23.93 -25.41
N ASN A 1224 -9.25 -24.74 -25.31
CA ASN A 1224 -7.96 -24.33 -24.77
C ASN A 1224 -6.89 -24.44 -25.86
N PHE A 1225 -6.06 -23.41 -26.01
CA PHE A 1225 -4.91 -23.40 -26.91
C PHE A 1225 -3.60 -23.30 -26.13
N TRP A 1226 -2.67 -24.21 -26.40
CA TRP A 1226 -1.31 -24.15 -25.88
C TRP A 1226 -0.34 -23.85 -27.03
N PRO A 1227 0.55 -22.86 -26.88
CA PRO A 1227 1.77 -22.85 -27.66
C PRO A 1227 2.61 -24.05 -27.19
N GLU A 1228 2.96 -24.96 -28.10
CA GLU A 1228 3.84 -26.05 -27.72
C GLU A 1228 5.22 -25.45 -27.40
N ALA A 1229 5.72 -25.65 -26.18
CA ALA A 1229 7.13 -25.43 -25.92
C ALA A 1229 7.89 -26.44 -26.78
N LEU A 1230 8.83 -25.98 -27.60
CA LEU A 1230 9.77 -26.86 -28.29
C LEU A 1230 10.48 -27.69 -27.20
N GLN A 1231 10.01 -28.94 -27.00
CA GLN A 1231 10.49 -29.86 -25.96
C GLN A 1231 12.00 -30.09 -26.03
#